data_AF-A0A6P8SNX1-F1
#
_entry.id   AF-A0A6P8SNX1-F1
#
_cell.length_a   1.000
_cell.length_b   1.000
_cell.length_c   1.000
_cell.angle_alpha   90.00
_cell.angle_beta   90.00
_cell.angle_gamma   90.00
#
_symmetry.space_group_name_H-M   'P 1'
#
loop_
_entity.id
_entity.type
_entity.pdbx_description
1 polymer ?
#
loop_
_entity_poly.entity_id
_entity_poly.type
_entity_poly.pdbx_seq_one_letter_code
_entity_poly.pdbx_strand_id
1 'polypeptide(L)'
;MAIRSRELGAVSPFLLCRNPLPALLQHEDLPHRAPSNDAQHAKTPQGSVTSTSSAPRSLLTFFRRKRALCSLDGRRETLTEERKEEETEARARDPPSPPPPMAASAAAGAPSVRDIFASMEYGPAPETAGLAQAWLDAHGRSLGHFVDGRWLKPEGRLTYTTKNPATGESLATTLQGEDEDVETAVQAASKAFKSWSQLSCHVRARYLYSVARTVQKHQRLLSVLESLDNGKPIRESRDCDVPLVVRHFYHHAGWAQLRDVEMRDWKPLGVVAAIVPWNFPLMLLTWKICPALAMGNTVVLKPATYTRLTALLLAEICTEAGLPPGVFNVVTGSGAFGSKLAMHPGVDKVAFTGSTEVGRTLRKATAGTGKKLSLELGGKSPFLVFDTADLDSAVEGLVDAIWFNQGQVCSAGSRLLVQESIASDLINKLKQRMGHLRLGDSLDKAVDMGALVDESQQKTITEFVEEARAEGAEIFQASDPLPRKGLFYPPTLITGVDSTSRCVREEIFGPVLVAMSFRTSKEAIALANNTPYGLAASIWTENLPLALEVALSLKVGTVWVNGHNMFDAAAGFGGYKESGFGRDGGKEGLFEYVRPVWEDPPHPNPGDINYKTFAASYGVQLPPVPGQKEVSQALVHVQEAEVPSVNRTYKLYYGGVQKRPDAMYSRPIYNPSGKVMAYVADGNRKDVRNAVEAAHKAALGWGKRAAHNRAQIVYYMAENLELRREEVAQRLSSLTGTPRPEALREVDASIQRLFHWGAYCDKYGGTVQETLLYGATVLIREPLGVVAIACPDESPLLSFVSLFAPAVVRGNAVVVIPSERYPLPALDFYQVFDTSDLPGGVVNILTGARDHLTKSLVEHQDVQAVWYFGSEQGCKFVEWSSADNVKQTWVNYGATRDWADVQQGAGEEFLYHSTQCKNIWIPMGEIFAN
;
A
#
# COMPACT_ATOMS: atom_id res chain seq x y z
N MET A 1 -28.29 23.40 35.64
CA MET A 1 -29.30 23.99 36.56
C MET A 1 -29.03 25.49 36.64
N ALA A 2 -30.04 26.33 36.94
CA ALA A 2 -30.01 27.80 36.89
C ALA A 2 -29.85 28.42 35.49
N ILE A 3 -30.51 29.56 35.29
CA ILE A 3 -30.61 30.37 34.05
C ILE A 3 -30.38 31.83 34.43
N ARG A 4 -29.72 32.62 33.58
CA ARG A 4 -29.93 34.08 33.48
C ARG A 4 -29.61 34.59 32.08
N SER A 5 -30.32 35.62 31.63
CA SER A 5 -30.34 36.11 30.26
C SER A 5 -30.61 37.63 30.19
N ARG A 6 -30.13 38.26 29.11
CA ARG A 6 -30.56 39.52 28.45
C ARG A 6 -29.67 39.69 27.20
N GLU A 7 -30.17 39.74 25.95
CA GLU A 7 -30.99 40.79 25.29
C GLU A 7 -30.15 42.04 24.90
N LEU A 8 -30.28 42.66 23.70
CA LEU A 8 -31.21 42.47 22.57
C LEU A 8 -30.69 43.10 21.23
N GLY A 9 -31.28 42.73 20.08
CA GLY A 9 -31.11 43.34 18.73
C GLY A 9 -30.38 42.44 17.72
N ALA A 10 -31.01 41.69 16.79
CA ALA A 10 -31.97 42.01 15.70
C ALA A 10 -31.30 42.78 14.52
N VAL A 11 -31.49 42.48 13.22
CA VAL A 11 -32.62 41.93 12.41
C VAL A 11 -32.05 41.08 11.24
N SER A 12 -32.37 39.79 11.02
CA SER A 12 -33.53 39.18 10.28
C SER A 12 -33.38 39.12 8.73
N PRO A 13 -34.15 38.31 7.95
CA PRO A 13 -34.16 36.84 7.93
C PRO A 13 -34.16 36.22 6.50
N PHE A 14 -34.08 34.88 6.37
CA PHE A 14 -35.10 34.04 5.70
C PHE A 14 -34.83 32.53 5.86
N LEU A 15 -35.88 31.72 6.01
CA LEU A 15 -35.83 30.25 6.19
C LEU A 15 -37.19 29.63 5.85
N LEU A 16 -37.27 28.61 4.99
CA LEU A 16 -38.36 27.62 4.93
C LEU A 16 -38.01 26.42 4.01
N CYS A 17 -38.69 25.30 4.20
CA CYS A 17 -38.31 23.97 3.67
C CYS A 17 -39.29 23.44 2.61
N ARG A 18 -38.89 22.41 1.84
CA ARG A 18 -39.57 21.07 1.74
C ARG A 18 -39.08 20.17 0.59
N ASN A 19 -39.15 18.85 0.79
CA ASN A 19 -39.19 17.82 -0.28
C ASN A 19 -40.54 17.89 -1.04
N PRO A 20 -40.62 17.37 -2.28
CA PRO A 20 -41.23 16.03 -2.40
C PRO A 20 -40.72 15.13 -3.57
N LEU A 21 -41.01 13.84 -3.44
CA LEU A 21 -41.27 12.87 -4.52
C LEU A 21 -42.77 12.49 -4.42
N PRO A 22 -43.51 12.22 -5.51
CA PRO A 22 -43.65 10.82 -5.98
C PRO A 22 -43.87 10.65 -7.50
N ALA A 23 -44.34 9.46 -7.92
CA ALA A 23 -44.19 8.87 -9.25
C ALA A 23 -45.42 8.92 -10.21
N LEU A 24 -45.14 8.58 -11.49
CA LEU A 24 -45.97 7.87 -12.50
C LEU A 24 -47.34 8.41 -12.96
N LEU A 25 -47.48 8.60 -14.29
CA LEU A 25 -48.47 7.88 -15.15
C LEU A 25 -48.16 8.08 -16.68
N GLN A 26 -49.02 7.60 -17.58
CA GLN A 26 -48.71 7.25 -19.00
C GLN A 26 -49.67 7.86 -20.06
N HIS A 27 -49.34 7.63 -21.36
CA HIS A 27 -50.14 7.80 -22.60
C HIS A 27 -50.32 9.27 -23.11
N GLU A 28 -50.47 9.55 -24.42
CA GLU A 28 -50.79 8.70 -25.60
C GLU A 28 -50.23 9.31 -26.94
N ASP A 29 -49.84 8.46 -27.92
CA ASP A 29 -50.09 8.47 -29.40
C ASP A 29 -49.96 9.74 -30.29
N LEU A 30 -49.69 9.76 -31.63
CA LEU A 30 -49.51 8.83 -32.80
C LEU A 30 -48.95 9.70 -34.01
N PRO A 31 -48.82 9.31 -35.31
CA PRO A 31 -48.57 8.02 -35.99
C PRO A 31 -47.53 8.02 -37.18
N HIS A 32 -47.16 6.80 -37.64
CA HIS A 32 -46.83 6.33 -39.02
C HIS A 32 -45.96 7.13 -40.04
N ARG A 33 -44.92 6.45 -40.59
CA ARG A 33 -45.00 5.72 -41.88
C ARG A 33 -43.75 4.86 -42.23
N ALA A 34 -44.00 3.74 -42.91
CA ALA A 34 -43.09 2.95 -43.76
C ALA A 34 -43.90 2.51 -45.02
N PRO A 35 -43.32 1.91 -46.10
CA PRO A 35 -43.06 0.45 -46.10
C PRO A 35 -41.96 -0.08 -47.07
N SER A 36 -41.76 -1.42 -47.09
CA SER A 36 -41.30 -2.28 -48.22
C SER A 36 -39.87 -2.13 -48.78
N ASN A 37 -39.17 -3.12 -49.38
CA ASN A 37 -39.25 -4.61 -49.58
C ASN A 37 -37.82 -5.04 -50.11
N ASP A 38 -37.35 -6.25 -50.46
CA ASP A 38 -37.69 -7.70 -50.49
C ASP A 38 -36.36 -8.47 -50.77
N ALA A 39 -36.19 -9.80 -50.82
CA ALA A 39 -36.73 -10.98 -50.11
C ALA A 39 -36.03 -12.28 -50.62
N GLN A 40 -36.21 -13.42 -49.92
CA GLN A 40 -36.06 -14.82 -50.44
C GLN A 40 -34.63 -15.30 -50.83
N HIS A 41 -34.27 -16.59 -51.00
CA HIS A 41 -34.84 -17.94 -50.70
C HIS A 41 -33.62 -18.88 -50.37
N ALA A 42 -33.58 -19.80 -49.39
CA ALA A 42 -34.38 -21.00 -49.09
C ALA A 42 -34.09 -22.27 -49.93
N LYS A 43 -33.61 -23.38 -49.30
CA LYS A 43 -34.15 -24.77 -49.41
C LYS A 43 -33.44 -25.81 -48.52
N THR A 44 -34.12 -26.95 -48.32
CA THR A 44 -33.85 -28.14 -47.47
C THR A 44 -33.85 -29.42 -48.37
N PRO A 45 -34.12 -30.71 -47.99
CA PRO A 45 -34.40 -31.38 -46.69
C PRO A 45 -33.81 -32.82 -46.49
N GLN A 46 -34.37 -33.55 -45.49
CA GLN A 46 -34.36 -35.02 -45.21
C GLN A 46 -33.24 -35.59 -44.29
N GLY A 47 -33.53 -36.46 -43.29
CA GLY A 47 -34.84 -36.84 -42.73
C GLY A 47 -34.82 -38.00 -41.70
N SER A 48 -35.79 -38.01 -40.75
CA SER A 48 -36.28 -39.09 -39.84
C SER A 48 -35.25 -39.84 -38.93
N VAL A 49 -35.56 -40.45 -37.76
CA VAL A 49 -36.74 -41.18 -37.22
C VAL A 49 -36.91 -40.96 -35.67
N THR A 50 -38.07 -41.36 -35.12
CA THR A 50 -38.66 -41.36 -33.74
C THR A 50 -37.73 -41.60 -32.50
N SER A 51 -38.13 -41.44 -31.21
CA SER A 51 -39.45 -41.57 -30.52
C SER A 51 -39.53 -40.94 -29.09
N THR A 52 -40.77 -40.69 -28.58
CA THR A 52 -41.24 -40.64 -27.15
C THR A 52 -40.54 -39.80 -26.06
N SER A 53 -41.19 -39.27 -25.00
CA SER A 53 -42.61 -38.92 -24.76
C SER A 53 -42.79 -38.05 -23.49
N SER A 54 -43.21 -36.79 -23.68
CA SER A 54 -44.12 -35.96 -22.84
C SER A 54 -44.44 -36.29 -21.37
N ALA A 55 -44.28 -35.30 -20.46
CA ALA A 55 -45.02 -35.16 -19.20
C ALA A 55 -45.25 -33.66 -18.84
N PRO A 56 -46.48 -33.17 -18.53
CA PRO A 56 -46.75 -31.73 -18.35
C PRO A 56 -47.27 -31.26 -16.96
N ARG A 57 -46.81 -30.06 -16.57
CA ARG A 57 -47.53 -28.93 -15.91
C ARG A 57 -48.78 -29.19 -14.98
N SER A 58 -48.58 -28.85 -13.69
CA SER A 58 -49.13 -27.64 -13.00
C SER A 58 -50.40 -27.63 -12.11
N LEU A 59 -50.44 -26.60 -11.24
CA LEU A 59 -51.57 -25.89 -10.56
C LEU A 59 -52.07 -26.29 -9.14
N LEU A 60 -52.05 -25.29 -8.23
CA LEU A 60 -52.99 -24.97 -7.12
C LEU A 60 -53.11 -25.94 -5.89
N THR A 61 -53.51 -25.55 -4.66
CA THR A 61 -53.97 -24.27 -4.06
C THR A 61 -53.60 -24.10 -2.56
N PHE A 62 -53.79 -22.87 -2.03
CA PHE A 62 -53.82 -22.38 -0.62
C PHE A 62 -54.37 -23.31 0.50
N PHE A 63 -53.88 -23.14 1.75
CA PHE A 63 -54.64 -22.45 2.84
C PHE A 63 -53.77 -21.94 4.03
N ARG A 64 -54.39 -21.49 5.14
CA ARG A 64 -53.85 -20.50 6.13
C ARG A 64 -53.89 -20.93 7.63
N ARG A 65 -52.84 -20.50 8.37
CA ARG A 65 -52.83 -19.87 9.74
C ARG A 65 -53.10 -20.67 11.06
N LYS A 66 -52.17 -20.42 12.01
CA LYS A 66 -52.30 -19.96 13.43
C LYS A 66 -52.44 -20.94 14.63
N ARG A 67 -51.55 -20.70 15.63
CA ARG A 67 -51.70 -20.76 17.13
C ARG A 67 -51.93 -22.14 17.78
N ALA A 68 -51.61 -22.38 19.09
CA ALA A 68 -50.64 -21.76 20.03
C ALA A 68 -50.56 -22.53 21.39
N LEU A 69 -49.41 -22.43 22.07
CA LEU A 69 -49.17 -22.42 23.54
C LEU A 69 -49.48 -23.63 24.48
N CYS A 70 -48.67 -23.68 25.56
CA CYS A 70 -48.82 -24.41 26.84
C CYS A 70 -48.66 -25.96 26.91
N SER A 71 -48.29 -26.60 28.05
CA SER A 71 -47.46 -26.20 29.22
C SER A 71 -47.29 -27.35 30.27
N LEU A 72 -46.19 -27.32 31.05
CA LEU A 72 -46.03 -27.79 32.46
C LEU A 72 -45.89 -29.30 32.82
N ASP A 73 -45.35 -29.47 34.04
CA ASP A 73 -45.11 -30.66 34.92
C ASP A 73 -44.29 -31.87 34.40
N GLY A 74 -43.49 -32.58 35.21
CA GLY A 74 -42.97 -32.30 36.56
C GLY A 74 -43.28 -33.36 37.65
N ARG A 75 -42.26 -34.08 38.16
CA ARG A 75 -42.23 -34.75 39.50
C ARG A 75 -40.86 -35.36 39.86
N ARG A 76 -40.72 -35.82 41.11
CA ARG A 76 -39.50 -36.28 41.80
C ARG A 76 -39.90 -37.26 42.91
N GLU A 77 -39.27 -38.42 43.01
CA GLU A 77 -39.50 -39.42 44.08
C GLU A 77 -38.18 -40.03 44.62
N THR A 78 -38.25 -40.74 45.74
CA THR A 78 -37.12 -41.09 46.64
C THR A 78 -37.42 -42.33 47.52
N LEU A 79 -36.40 -42.84 48.25
CA LEU A 79 -36.43 -43.95 49.24
C LEU A 79 -36.36 -45.36 48.59
N THR A 80 -35.91 -46.45 49.24
CA THR A 80 -35.59 -46.75 50.66
C THR A 80 -34.24 -47.50 50.85
N GLU A 81 -33.76 -47.63 52.10
CA GLU A 81 -32.68 -48.55 52.52
C GLU A 81 -33.21 -49.96 52.87
N GLU A 82 -32.35 -50.99 52.93
CA GLU A 82 -32.57 -52.15 53.82
C GLU A 82 -31.28 -52.88 54.29
N ARG A 83 -31.39 -53.56 55.45
CA ARG A 83 -30.33 -54.05 56.37
C ARG A 83 -29.62 -55.37 55.99
N LYS A 84 -28.41 -55.63 56.53
CA LYS A 84 -28.16 -56.63 57.62
C LYS A 84 -26.70 -56.77 58.10
N GLU A 85 -26.50 -57.53 59.19
CA GLU A 85 -25.28 -57.74 59.99
C GLU A 85 -24.86 -59.23 60.06
N GLU A 86 -23.56 -59.52 60.27
CA GLU A 86 -22.89 -60.76 60.77
C GLU A 86 -21.38 -60.69 60.40
N GLU A 87 -20.36 -61.24 61.09
CA GLU A 87 -20.11 -61.49 62.52
C GLU A 87 -18.56 -61.69 62.75
N THR A 88 -18.14 -61.97 63.99
CA THR A 88 -16.82 -62.35 64.58
C THR A 88 -15.91 -63.33 63.77
N GLU A 89 -14.58 -63.53 63.99
CA GLU A 89 -13.62 -63.20 65.08
C GLU A 89 -12.11 -63.17 64.61
N ALA A 90 -11.18 -62.90 65.54
CA ALA A 90 -9.77 -62.54 65.37
C ALA A 90 -8.74 -63.57 64.84
N ARG A 91 -7.63 -63.05 64.27
CA ARG A 91 -6.25 -63.57 64.48
C ARG A 91 -5.16 -62.55 64.10
N ALA A 92 -4.07 -62.49 64.87
CA ALA A 92 -2.97 -61.53 64.69
C ALA A 92 -1.73 -62.14 63.99
N ARG A 93 -1.07 -61.35 63.13
CA ARG A 93 0.34 -61.48 62.67
C ARG A 93 0.87 -60.09 62.27
N ASP A 94 2.17 -59.88 62.44
CA ASP A 94 2.82 -58.58 62.23
C ASP A 94 3.02 -58.22 60.74
N PRO A 95 2.97 -56.92 60.37
CA PRO A 95 3.42 -56.44 59.07
C PRO A 95 4.95 -56.29 59.01
N PRO A 96 5.59 -56.46 57.83
CA PRO A 96 7.04 -56.37 57.67
C PRO A 96 7.59 -54.93 57.71
N SER A 97 8.90 -54.81 57.92
CA SER A 97 9.64 -53.55 57.98
C SER A 97 9.73 -52.82 56.62
N PRO A 98 9.88 -51.48 56.62
CA PRO A 98 9.89 -50.68 55.39
C PRO A 98 11.24 -50.76 54.63
N PRO A 99 11.22 -50.53 53.30
CA PRO A 99 12.44 -50.35 52.51
C PRO A 99 13.16 -49.03 52.83
N PRO A 100 14.46 -48.90 52.50
CA PRO A 100 15.25 -47.69 52.79
C PRO A 100 14.79 -46.47 51.98
N PRO A 101 14.98 -45.24 52.50
CA PRO A 101 14.55 -44.02 51.82
C PRO A 101 15.39 -43.74 50.57
N MET A 102 14.75 -43.70 49.40
CA MET A 102 15.32 -43.01 48.24
C MET A 102 15.29 -41.50 48.50
N ALA A 103 16.34 -40.79 48.06
CA ALA A 103 16.46 -39.36 48.27
C ALA A 103 15.33 -38.59 47.55
N ALA A 104 14.54 -37.84 48.32
CA ALA A 104 13.50 -36.98 47.76
C ALA A 104 14.15 -35.78 47.04
N SER A 105 14.01 -35.75 45.71
CA SER A 105 14.26 -34.51 44.95
C SER A 105 13.28 -33.44 45.41
N ALA A 106 13.79 -32.24 45.72
CA ALA A 106 12.98 -31.15 46.25
C ALA A 106 12.12 -30.51 45.16
N ALA A 107 10.97 -31.11 44.87
CA ALA A 107 9.89 -30.43 44.16
C ALA A 107 9.35 -29.30 45.05
N ALA A 108 9.34 -28.06 44.54
CA ALA A 108 8.66 -26.96 45.22
C ALA A 108 7.16 -27.27 45.32
N GLY A 109 6.61 -27.22 46.52
CA GLY A 109 5.18 -27.47 46.74
C GLY A 109 4.33 -26.41 46.06
N ALA A 110 3.23 -26.83 45.42
CA ALA A 110 2.24 -25.90 44.89
C ALA A 110 1.66 -25.04 46.04
N PRO A 111 1.37 -23.74 45.80
CA PRO A 111 0.83 -22.85 46.83
C PRO A 111 -0.50 -23.38 47.37
N SER A 112 -0.75 -23.21 48.67
CA SER A 112 -2.02 -23.66 49.25
C SER A 112 -3.17 -22.78 48.78
N VAL A 113 -4.40 -23.26 48.92
CA VAL A 113 -5.61 -22.48 48.60
C VAL A 113 -5.62 -21.14 49.37
N ARG A 114 -5.09 -21.10 50.61
CA ARG A 114 -4.95 -19.87 51.39
C ARG A 114 -3.95 -18.89 50.76
N ASP A 115 -2.85 -19.39 50.21
CA ASP A 115 -1.82 -18.56 49.60
C ASP A 115 -2.31 -18.00 48.26
N ILE A 116 -3.00 -18.80 47.45
CA ILE A 116 -3.64 -18.37 46.19
C ILE A 116 -4.71 -17.30 46.45
N PHE A 117 -5.54 -17.45 47.48
CA PHE A 117 -6.51 -16.41 47.89
C PHE A 117 -5.86 -15.17 48.54
N ALA A 118 -4.59 -15.24 48.96
CA ALA A 118 -3.86 -14.13 49.56
C ALA A 118 -3.01 -13.36 48.53
N SER A 119 -2.43 -14.04 47.54
CA SER A 119 -1.70 -13.41 46.42
C SER A 119 -2.64 -12.96 45.30
N MET A 120 -3.80 -13.62 45.15
CA MET A 120 -4.72 -13.47 44.02
C MET A 120 -4.05 -13.67 42.65
N GLU A 121 -2.96 -14.46 42.62
CA GLU A 121 -2.22 -14.76 41.40
C GLU A 121 -3.09 -15.55 40.41
N TYR A 122 -3.18 -15.04 39.19
CA TYR A 122 -3.83 -15.73 38.09
C TYR A 122 -3.03 -16.98 37.73
N GLY A 123 -3.60 -18.17 37.99
CA GLY A 123 -3.08 -19.42 37.45
C GLY A 123 -3.08 -19.40 35.91
N PRO A 124 -2.13 -20.13 35.27
CA PRO A 124 -1.96 -20.08 33.83
C PRO A 124 -3.18 -20.63 33.09
N ALA A 125 -3.53 -20.02 31.97
CA ALA A 125 -4.70 -20.36 31.16
C ALA A 125 -4.29 -20.77 29.73
N PRO A 126 -3.57 -21.89 29.54
CA PRO A 126 -3.11 -22.33 28.22
C PRO A 126 -4.26 -22.71 27.28
N GLU A 127 -4.04 -22.48 25.99
CA GLU A 127 -4.76 -23.13 24.88
C GLU A 127 -4.09 -24.46 24.51
N THR A 128 -4.87 -25.42 24.01
CA THR A 128 -4.33 -26.75 23.69
C THR A 128 -3.62 -26.76 22.33
N ALA A 129 -2.34 -27.14 22.34
CA ALA A 129 -1.54 -27.37 21.13
C ALA A 129 -1.98 -28.62 20.33
N GLY A 130 -2.88 -29.46 20.86
CA GLY A 130 -3.09 -30.84 20.39
C GLY A 130 -3.41 -30.99 18.90
N LEU A 131 -4.26 -30.11 18.33
CA LEU A 131 -4.57 -30.15 16.89
C LEU A 131 -3.42 -29.66 16.01
N ALA A 132 -2.63 -28.68 16.48
CA ALA A 132 -1.46 -28.20 15.76
C ALA A 132 -0.34 -29.26 15.75
N GLN A 133 -0.10 -29.90 16.89
CA GLN A 133 0.84 -31.03 16.96
C GLN A 133 0.38 -32.19 16.07
N ALA A 134 -0.90 -32.58 16.12
CA ALA A 134 -1.44 -33.63 15.25
C ALA A 134 -1.33 -33.33 13.75
N TRP A 135 -1.47 -32.07 13.32
CA TRP A 135 -1.24 -31.65 11.93
C TRP A 135 0.24 -31.75 11.52
N LEU A 136 1.16 -31.35 12.41
CA LEU A 136 2.60 -31.49 12.21
C LEU A 136 3.01 -32.97 12.14
N ASP A 137 2.47 -33.80 13.04
CA ASP A 137 2.72 -35.25 13.11
C ASP A 137 2.16 -36.00 11.87
N ALA A 138 0.97 -35.62 11.39
CA ALA A 138 0.39 -36.17 10.15
C ALA A 138 1.27 -35.91 8.91
N HIS A 139 2.03 -34.81 8.91
CA HIS A 139 3.02 -34.48 7.87
C HIS A 139 4.43 -35.06 8.15
N GLY A 140 4.59 -35.83 9.22
CA GLY A 140 5.87 -36.42 9.64
C GLY A 140 6.88 -35.38 10.13
N ARG A 141 6.41 -34.20 10.58
CA ARG A 141 7.21 -33.02 10.98
C ARG A 141 8.26 -32.59 9.94
N SER A 142 8.03 -32.90 8.67
CA SER A 142 8.93 -32.58 7.56
C SER A 142 8.09 -32.10 6.37
N LEU A 143 7.96 -30.78 6.23
CA LEU A 143 7.04 -30.15 5.27
C LEU A 143 7.75 -29.78 3.97
N GLY A 144 7.06 -30.00 2.85
CA GLY A 144 7.53 -29.63 1.53
C GLY A 144 7.15 -28.20 1.14
N HIS A 145 7.37 -27.87 -0.13
CA HIS A 145 6.64 -26.79 -0.80
C HIS A 145 5.19 -27.23 -1.06
N PHE A 146 4.29 -26.30 -1.34
CA PHE A 146 2.91 -26.59 -1.75
C PHE A 146 2.63 -25.96 -3.12
N VAL A 147 2.59 -26.78 -4.18
CA VAL A 147 2.61 -26.31 -5.58
C VAL A 147 1.64 -27.14 -6.43
N ASP A 148 0.89 -26.51 -7.33
CA ASP A 148 -0.12 -27.17 -8.20
C ASP A 148 -1.14 -28.00 -7.38
N GLY A 149 -1.55 -27.49 -6.21
CA GLY A 149 -2.55 -28.13 -5.33
C GLY A 149 -2.05 -29.35 -4.54
N ARG A 150 -0.73 -29.57 -4.45
CA ARG A 150 -0.12 -30.74 -3.80
C ARG A 150 1.17 -30.40 -3.04
N TRP A 151 1.50 -31.22 -2.05
CA TRP A 151 2.81 -31.21 -1.40
C TRP A 151 3.90 -31.68 -2.37
N LEU A 152 4.99 -30.91 -2.44
CA LEU A 152 6.18 -31.18 -3.25
C LEU A 152 7.40 -31.28 -2.32
N LYS A 153 8.01 -32.47 -2.26
CA LYS A 153 9.23 -32.74 -1.47
C LYS A 153 10.35 -33.25 -2.41
N PRO A 154 11.10 -32.36 -3.09
CA PRO A 154 12.23 -32.77 -3.92
C PRO A 154 13.34 -33.36 -3.04
N GLU A 155 14.00 -34.41 -3.53
CA GLU A 155 15.11 -35.05 -2.82
C GLU A 155 16.37 -34.18 -2.82
N GLY A 156 17.29 -34.42 -1.88
CA GLY A 156 18.58 -33.71 -1.78
C GLY A 156 18.52 -32.26 -1.28
N ARG A 157 17.34 -31.62 -1.24
CA ARG A 157 17.17 -30.25 -0.74
C ARG A 157 17.66 -30.10 0.69
N LEU A 158 18.36 -28.99 0.96
CA LEU A 158 18.68 -28.57 2.33
C LEU A 158 17.38 -28.29 3.11
N THR A 159 17.44 -28.45 4.43
CA THR A 159 16.28 -28.21 5.31
C THR A 159 16.59 -27.19 6.40
N TYR A 160 15.53 -26.56 6.91
CA TYR A 160 15.55 -25.61 8.02
C TYR A 160 14.62 -26.10 9.12
N THR A 161 15.12 -26.18 10.36
CA THR A 161 14.34 -26.55 11.55
C THR A 161 13.66 -25.31 12.12
N THR A 162 12.34 -25.25 11.99
CA THR A 162 11.50 -24.26 12.68
C THR A 162 11.35 -24.66 14.15
N LYS A 163 11.54 -23.70 15.05
CA LYS A 163 11.44 -23.87 16.51
C LYS A 163 10.34 -22.97 17.06
N ASN A 164 9.72 -23.36 18.18
CA ASN A 164 8.96 -22.44 19.02
C ASN A 164 9.93 -21.52 19.77
N PRO A 165 9.85 -20.17 19.65
CA PRO A 165 10.80 -19.26 20.30
C PRO A 165 10.59 -19.11 21.82
N ALA A 166 9.40 -19.41 22.35
CA ALA A 166 9.12 -19.40 23.78
C ALA A 166 9.67 -20.66 24.50
N THR A 167 9.79 -21.80 23.81
CA THR A 167 10.31 -23.04 24.42
C THR A 167 11.64 -23.53 23.85
N GLY A 168 12.09 -23.02 22.71
CA GLY A 168 13.28 -23.49 21.97
C GLY A 168 13.10 -24.85 21.27
N GLU A 169 11.91 -25.47 21.34
CA GLU A 169 11.67 -26.83 20.84
C GLU A 169 11.37 -26.86 19.34
N SER A 170 11.84 -27.92 18.67
CA SER A 170 11.62 -28.13 17.23
C SER A 170 10.16 -28.46 16.93
N LEU A 171 9.51 -27.63 16.12
CA LEU A 171 8.15 -27.88 15.63
C LEU A 171 8.16 -28.84 14.44
N ALA A 172 8.89 -28.47 13.38
CA ALA A 172 9.06 -29.24 12.15
C ALA A 172 10.30 -28.77 11.37
N THR A 173 10.79 -29.62 10.45
CA THR A 173 11.68 -29.23 9.38
C THR A 173 10.89 -28.81 8.14
N THR A 174 11.48 -27.92 7.35
CA THR A 174 10.93 -27.38 6.11
C THR A 174 12.04 -27.22 5.09
N LEU A 175 11.74 -27.10 3.80
CA LEU A 175 12.77 -27.04 2.77
C LEU A 175 13.45 -25.65 2.65
N GLN A 176 14.68 -25.67 2.15
CA GLN A 176 15.30 -24.54 1.46
C GLN A 176 15.15 -24.79 -0.04
N GLY A 177 14.31 -23.98 -0.70
CA GLY A 177 14.07 -24.10 -2.13
C GLY A 177 15.26 -23.67 -3.00
N GLU A 178 15.30 -24.19 -4.21
CA GLU A 178 16.29 -23.85 -5.24
C GLU A 178 15.59 -23.46 -6.55
N ASP A 179 16.35 -23.16 -7.61
CA ASP A 179 15.80 -22.49 -8.80
C ASP A 179 14.77 -23.34 -9.55
N GLU A 180 14.91 -24.68 -9.52
CA GLU A 180 13.93 -25.59 -10.13
C GLU A 180 12.59 -25.57 -9.39
N ASP A 181 12.60 -25.25 -8.09
CA ASP A 181 11.38 -25.13 -7.27
C ASP A 181 10.62 -23.84 -7.59
N VAL A 182 11.35 -22.75 -7.89
CA VAL A 182 10.78 -21.48 -8.37
C VAL A 182 10.17 -21.68 -9.75
N GLU A 183 10.92 -22.26 -10.69
CA GLU A 183 10.45 -22.53 -12.05
C GLU A 183 9.19 -23.43 -12.01
N THR A 184 9.21 -24.51 -11.22
CA THR A 184 8.03 -25.39 -11.05
C THR A 184 6.81 -24.65 -10.51
N ALA A 185 6.97 -23.77 -9.52
CA ALA A 185 5.87 -23.00 -8.95
C ALA A 185 5.35 -21.91 -9.89
N VAL A 186 6.24 -21.22 -10.62
CA VAL A 186 5.85 -20.20 -11.60
C VAL A 186 5.20 -20.82 -12.84
N GLN A 187 5.64 -22.00 -13.29
CA GLN A 187 4.95 -22.77 -14.33
C GLN A 187 3.53 -23.16 -13.92
N ALA A 188 3.34 -23.64 -12.68
CA ALA A 188 2.02 -23.96 -12.13
C ALA A 188 1.11 -22.70 -12.10
N ALA A 189 1.63 -21.58 -11.60
CA ALA A 189 0.91 -20.30 -11.59
C ALA A 189 0.56 -19.79 -13.00
N SER A 190 1.49 -19.87 -13.95
CA SER A 190 1.30 -19.46 -15.35
C SER A 190 0.29 -20.34 -16.09
N LYS A 191 0.28 -21.65 -15.81
CA LYS A 191 -0.70 -22.61 -16.33
C LYS A 191 -2.10 -22.32 -15.79
N ALA A 192 -2.22 -22.08 -14.48
CA ALA A 192 -3.49 -21.77 -13.83
C ALA A 192 -4.06 -20.38 -14.22
N PHE A 193 -3.20 -19.38 -14.47
CA PHE A 193 -3.62 -18.04 -14.88
C PHE A 193 -4.49 -18.05 -16.16
N LYS A 194 -4.17 -18.95 -17.11
CA LYS A 194 -4.88 -19.09 -18.39
C LYS A 194 -6.36 -19.46 -18.23
N SER A 195 -6.75 -20.12 -17.14
CA SER A 195 -8.16 -20.40 -16.83
C SER A 195 -8.73 -19.46 -15.76
N TRP A 196 -7.95 -19.17 -14.70
CA TRP A 196 -8.39 -18.35 -13.56
C TRP A 196 -8.75 -16.91 -13.94
N SER A 197 -7.97 -16.28 -14.83
CA SER A 197 -8.26 -14.93 -15.33
C SER A 197 -9.57 -14.85 -16.12
N GLN A 198 -9.92 -15.94 -16.82
CA GLN A 198 -11.08 -16.05 -17.71
C GLN A 198 -12.37 -16.49 -17.00
N LEU A 199 -12.31 -16.85 -15.71
CA LEU A 199 -13.50 -17.10 -14.92
C LEU A 199 -14.37 -15.83 -14.83
N SER A 200 -15.68 -15.99 -14.76
CA SER A 200 -16.57 -14.87 -14.46
C SER A 200 -16.33 -14.37 -13.02
N CYS A 201 -16.58 -13.08 -12.80
CA CYS A 201 -16.47 -12.43 -11.49
C CYS A 201 -17.19 -13.20 -10.37
N HIS A 202 -18.41 -13.69 -10.65
CA HIS A 202 -19.18 -14.50 -9.71
C HIS A 202 -18.48 -15.81 -9.30
N VAL A 203 -17.79 -16.48 -10.22
CA VAL A 203 -17.11 -17.76 -9.93
C VAL A 203 -15.86 -17.53 -9.08
N ARG A 204 -15.03 -16.50 -9.38
CA ARG A 204 -13.91 -16.13 -8.50
C ARG A 204 -14.38 -15.71 -7.10
N ALA A 205 -15.44 -14.91 -7.01
CA ALA A 205 -16.05 -14.51 -5.74
C ALA A 205 -16.47 -15.73 -4.89
N ARG A 206 -17.10 -16.74 -5.51
CA ARG A 206 -17.48 -17.97 -4.82
C ARG A 206 -16.29 -18.77 -4.29
N TYR A 207 -15.17 -18.82 -5.01
CA TYR A 207 -13.94 -19.45 -4.50
C TYR A 207 -13.38 -18.71 -3.30
N LEU A 208 -13.26 -17.37 -3.34
CA LEU A 208 -12.75 -16.59 -2.21
C LEU A 208 -13.67 -16.66 -0.98
N TYR A 209 -14.99 -16.67 -1.17
CA TYR A 209 -15.96 -16.93 -0.10
C TYR A 209 -15.81 -18.36 0.46
N SER A 210 -15.56 -19.37 -0.38
CA SER A 210 -15.27 -20.73 0.07
C SER A 210 -14.04 -20.77 0.98
N VAL A 211 -12.94 -20.13 0.56
CA VAL A 211 -11.71 -20.02 1.36
C VAL A 211 -11.99 -19.31 2.69
N ALA A 212 -12.71 -18.18 2.69
CA ALA A 212 -13.09 -17.49 3.93
C ALA A 212 -13.81 -18.42 4.93
N ARG A 213 -14.72 -19.26 4.45
CA ARG A 213 -15.46 -20.24 5.27
C ARG A 213 -14.57 -21.37 5.80
N THR A 214 -13.64 -21.88 5.00
CA THR A 214 -12.74 -22.96 5.43
C THR A 214 -11.64 -22.45 6.36
N VAL A 215 -11.14 -21.23 6.17
CA VAL A 215 -10.27 -20.54 7.14
C VAL A 215 -11.02 -20.34 8.47
N GLN A 216 -12.25 -19.84 8.44
CA GLN A 216 -13.05 -19.62 9.65
C GLN A 216 -13.36 -20.94 10.40
N LYS A 217 -13.59 -22.04 9.67
CA LYS A 217 -13.70 -23.41 10.23
C LYS A 217 -12.44 -23.81 11.02
N HIS A 218 -11.26 -23.47 10.51
CA HIS A 218 -9.96 -23.86 11.08
C HIS A 218 -9.31 -22.78 11.95
N GLN A 219 -10.02 -21.69 12.27
CA GLN A 219 -9.43 -20.48 12.86
C GLN A 219 -8.61 -20.73 14.14
N ARG A 220 -9.03 -21.66 14.99
CA ARG A 220 -8.29 -22.02 16.23
C ARG A 220 -7.00 -22.79 15.96
N LEU A 221 -6.97 -23.66 14.95
CA LEU A 221 -5.76 -24.36 14.50
C LEU A 221 -4.74 -23.36 13.96
N LEU A 222 -5.20 -22.43 13.10
CA LEU A 222 -4.37 -21.34 12.57
C LEU A 222 -3.81 -20.45 13.69
N SER A 223 -4.65 -20.01 14.64
CA SER A 223 -4.22 -19.16 15.76
C SER A 223 -3.18 -19.84 16.66
N VAL A 224 -3.37 -21.13 16.98
CA VAL A 224 -2.44 -21.90 17.81
C VAL A 224 -1.13 -22.17 17.05
N LEU A 225 -1.18 -22.52 15.77
CA LEU A 225 0.02 -22.75 14.97
C LEU A 225 0.82 -21.45 14.76
N GLU A 226 0.16 -20.30 14.55
CA GLU A 226 0.81 -18.99 14.45
C GLU A 226 1.56 -18.64 15.75
N SER A 227 0.90 -18.82 16.90
CA SER A 227 1.48 -18.51 18.23
C SER A 227 2.66 -19.43 18.58
N LEU A 228 2.65 -20.68 18.09
CA LEU A 228 3.77 -21.61 18.21
C LEU A 228 4.94 -21.25 17.28
N ASP A 229 4.66 -20.87 16.03
CA ASP A 229 5.65 -20.62 14.96
C ASP A 229 6.33 -19.24 15.13
N ASN A 230 5.56 -18.20 15.49
CA ASN A 230 6.03 -16.82 15.63
C ASN A 230 6.42 -16.42 17.06
N GLY A 231 5.77 -16.96 18.10
CA GLY A 231 6.00 -16.61 19.50
C GLY A 231 5.01 -15.63 20.13
N LYS A 232 4.18 -14.93 19.33
CA LYS A 232 3.15 -13.99 19.84
C LYS A 232 2.10 -14.65 20.74
N PRO A 233 1.49 -13.91 21.69
CA PRO A 233 0.39 -14.42 22.51
C PRO A 233 -0.82 -14.89 21.68
N ILE A 234 -1.39 -16.03 22.06
CA ILE A 234 -2.58 -16.64 21.44
C ILE A 234 -3.80 -15.71 21.46
N ARG A 235 -3.83 -14.74 22.38
CA ARG A 235 -4.84 -13.67 22.43
C ARG A 235 -4.80 -12.83 21.15
N GLU A 236 -3.62 -12.38 20.73
CA GLU A 236 -3.43 -11.60 19.49
C GLU A 236 -3.80 -12.43 18.25
N SER A 237 -3.25 -13.65 18.16
CA SER A 237 -3.50 -14.57 17.03
C SER A 237 -4.98 -14.91 16.83
N ARG A 238 -5.73 -15.03 17.95
CA ARG A 238 -7.14 -15.44 17.96
C ARG A 238 -8.11 -14.27 17.78
N ASP A 239 -7.81 -13.12 18.36
CA ASP A 239 -8.73 -11.98 18.44
C ASP A 239 -8.43 -10.88 17.40
N CYS A 240 -7.22 -10.85 16.83
CA CYS A 240 -6.80 -9.89 15.81
C CYS A 240 -6.41 -10.57 14.48
N ASP A 241 -5.29 -11.32 14.43
CA ASP A 241 -4.71 -11.82 13.17
C ASP A 241 -5.71 -12.66 12.34
N VAL A 242 -6.22 -13.76 12.89
CA VAL A 242 -7.07 -14.69 12.13
C VAL A 242 -8.47 -14.13 11.83
N PRO A 243 -9.13 -13.34 12.70
CA PRO A 243 -10.31 -12.56 12.33
C PRO A 243 -10.07 -11.62 11.13
N LEU A 244 -8.92 -10.93 11.06
CA LEU A 244 -8.57 -10.07 9.93
C LEU A 244 -8.31 -10.88 8.65
N VAL A 245 -7.62 -12.02 8.73
CA VAL A 245 -7.45 -12.99 7.61
C VAL A 245 -8.82 -13.36 7.01
N VAL A 246 -9.79 -13.71 7.86
CA VAL A 246 -11.16 -14.06 7.44
C VAL A 246 -11.88 -12.84 6.82
N ARG A 247 -11.77 -11.65 7.41
CA ARG A 247 -12.32 -10.39 6.87
C ARG A 247 -11.72 -10.05 5.50
N HIS A 248 -10.42 -10.26 5.28
CA HIS A 248 -9.77 -10.02 4.00
C HIS A 248 -10.31 -10.93 2.88
N PHE A 249 -10.48 -12.24 3.13
CA PHE A 249 -11.08 -13.13 2.12
C PHE A 249 -12.55 -12.76 1.83
N TYR A 250 -13.37 -12.46 2.83
CA TYR A 250 -14.76 -12.04 2.62
C TYR A 250 -14.86 -10.73 1.84
N HIS A 251 -14.07 -9.71 2.18
CA HIS A 251 -14.10 -8.41 1.51
C HIS A 251 -13.67 -8.51 0.04
N HIS A 252 -12.58 -9.24 -0.24
CA HIS A 252 -12.08 -9.41 -1.60
C HIS A 252 -12.93 -10.37 -2.45
N ALA A 253 -13.73 -11.26 -1.85
CA ALA A 253 -14.79 -11.96 -2.57
C ALA A 253 -15.84 -10.98 -3.13
N GLY A 254 -16.16 -9.89 -2.41
CA GLY A 254 -16.98 -8.79 -2.90
C GLY A 254 -16.35 -8.08 -4.11
N TRP A 255 -15.08 -7.69 -4.02
CA TRP A 255 -14.37 -7.06 -5.15
C TRP A 255 -14.23 -8.00 -6.35
N ALA A 256 -14.02 -9.29 -6.14
CA ALA A 256 -14.03 -10.29 -7.22
C ALA A 256 -15.38 -10.36 -7.95
N GLN A 257 -16.50 -10.10 -7.26
CA GLN A 257 -17.84 -10.04 -7.84
C GLN A 257 -18.10 -8.71 -8.57
N LEU A 258 -17.50 -7.60 -8.13
CA LEU A 258 -17.77 -6.25 -8.63
C LEU A 258 -16.81 -5.76 -9.74
N ARG A 259 -15.64 -6.40 -9.92
CA ARG A 259 -14.57 -5.95 -10.84
C ARG A 259 -15.06 -5.46 -12.21
N ASP A 260 -15.88 -6.26 -12.92
CA ASP A 260 -16.31 -5.92 -14.29
C ASP A 260 -17.30 -4.72 -14.36
N VAL A 261 -17.83 -4.26 -13.21
CA VAL A 261 -18.64 -3.04 -13.10
C VAL A 261 -17.78 -1.86 -12.65
N GLU A 262 -17.00 -2.07 -11.58
CA GLU A 262 -16.27 -1.07 -10.81
C GLU A 262 -14.87 -0.73 -11.34
N MET A 263 -14.30 -1.62 -12.17
CA MET A 263 -12.93 -1.55 -12.70
C MET A 263 -12.89 -2.09 -14.15
N ARG A 264 -13.92 -1.79 -14.95
CA ARG A 264 -14.12 -2.36 -16.30
C ARG A 264 -12.96 -2.10 -17.29
N ASP A 265 -12.29 -0.96 -17.12
CA ASP A 265 -11.16 -0.54 -17.97
C ASP A 265 -9.80 -1.09 -17.49
N TRP A 266 -9.83 -2.08 -16.58
CA TRP A 266 -8.66 -2.70 -15.96
C TRP A 266 -8.65 -4.23 -16.13
N LYS A 267 -7.50 -4.80 -16.51
CA LYS A 267 -7.26 -6.25 -16.66
C LYS A 267 -6.19 -6.75 -15.66
N PRO A 268 -6.22 -8.02 -15.20
CA PRO A 268 -5.20 -8.56 -14.29
C PRO A 268 -3.80 -8.52 -14.91
N LEU A 269 -2.78 -8.53 -14.05
CA LEU A 269 -1.37 -8.44 -14.45
C LEU A 269 -0.82 -9.77 -14.98
N GLY A 270 -1.09 -10.88 -14.29
CA GLY A 270 -0.49 -12.19 -14.58
C GLY A 270 -0.17 -13.00 -13.32
N VAL A 271 1.10 -13.41 -13.18
CA VAL A 271 1.63 -14.11 -12.01
C VAL A 271 2.23 -13.13 -11.00
N VAL A 272 1.83 -13.26 -9.73
CA VAL A 272 2.33 -12.45 -8.60
C VAL A 272 3.32 -13.25 -7.77
N ALA A 273 4.54 -12.74 -7.61
CA ALA A 273 5.45 -13.12 -6.54
C ALA A 273 5.09 -12.34 -5.26
N ALA A 274 4.59 -13.03 -4.24
CA ALA A 274 4.31 -12.46 -2.93
C ALA A 274 5.43 -12.83 -1.94
N ILE A 275 6.03 -11.85 -1.26
CA ILE A 275 7.14 -12.06 -0.32
C ILE A 275 6.81 -11.29 0.96
N VAL A 276 6.69 -12.01 2.08
CA VAL A 276 6.11 -11.49 3.33
C VAL A 276 7.04 -11.68 4.54
N PRO A 277 6.95 -10.81 5.57
CA PRO A 277 7.78 -10.85 6.76
C PRO A 277 7.24 -11.87 7.77
N TRP A 278 7.90 -11.95 8.92
CA TRP A 278 7.70 -12.99 9.93
C TRP A 278 6.78 -12.58 11.10
N ASN A 279 6.37 -11.31 11.18
CA ASN A 279 5.73 -10.76 12.38
C ASN A 279 4.20 -10.97 12.42
N PHE A 280 3.52 -10.87 11.29
CA PHE A 280 2.12 -11.30 11.16
C PHE A 280 1.99 -12.21 9.94
N PRO A 281 2.51 -13.46 10.01
CA PRO A 281 2.63 -14.36 8.86
C PRO A 281 1.31 -14.52 8.10
N LEU A 282 0.20 -14.77 8.81
CA LEU A 282 -1.13 -14.95 8.23
C LEU A 282 -1.79 -13.64 7.80
N MET A 283 -1.68 -12.56 8.57
CA MET A 283 -2.31 -11.29 8.18
C MET A 283 -1.68 -10.75 6.89
N LEU A 284 -0.34 -10.66 6.85
CA LEU A 284 0.38 -9.97 5.78
C LEU A 284 0.43 -10.77 4.46
N LEU A 285 0.27 -12.10 4.45
CA LEU A 285 -0.01 -12.79 3.17
C LEU A 285 -1.43 -12.54 2.68
N THR A 286 -2.46 -12.46 3.53
CA THR A 286 -3.82 -12.15 3.04
C THR A 286 -3.94 -10.77 2.42
N TRP A 287 -3.19 -9.80 2.95
CA TRP A 287 -3.03 -8.48 2.35
C TRP A 287 -2.53 -8.55 0.90
N LYS A 288 -1.62 -9.48 0.56
CA LYS A 288 -1.14 -9.66 -0.82
C LYS A 288 -1.99 -10.60 -1.68
N ILE A 289 -2.46 -11.73 -1.14
CA ILE A 289 -3.11 -12.78 -1.96
C ILE A 289 -4.59 -12.53 -2.22
N CYS A 290 -5.34 -11.95 -1.27
CA CYS A 290 -6.77 -11.69 -1.45
C CYS A 290 -7.06 -10.74 -2.63
N PRO A 291 -6.42 -9.55 -2.77
CA PRO A 291 -6.63 -8.68 -3.94
C PRO A 291 -6.08 -9.28 -5.23
N ALA A 292 -4.92 -9.95 -5.19
CA ALA A 292 -4.34 -10.62 -6.36
C ALA A 292 -5.33 -11.62 -6.99
N LEU A 293 -5.84 -12.54 -6.18
CA LEU A 293 -6.78 -13.58 -6.60
C LEU A 293 -8.12 -12.98 -7.05
N ALA A 294 -8.63 -11.95 -6.36
CA ALA A 294 -9.90 -11.31 -6.70
C ALA A 294 -9.90 -10.69 -8.11
N MET A 295 -8.83 -9.97 -8.45
CA MET A 295 -8.67 -9.33 -9.77
C MET A 295 -8.45 -10.34 -10.91
N GLY A 296 -8.05 -11.56 -10.59
CA GLY A 296 -7.86 -12.67 -11.54
C GLY A 296 -6.41 -13.07 -11.79
N ASN A 297 -5.47 -12.66 -10.93
CA ASN A 297 -4.08 -13.08 -10.96
C ASN A 297 -3.90 -14.43 -10.25
N THR A 298 -2.78 -15.11 -10.48
CA THR A 298 -2.33 -16.26 -9.68
C THR A 298 -1.09 -15.90 -8.85
N VAL A 299 -0.81 -16.66 -7.80
CA VAL A 299 0.21 -16.31 -6.80
C VAL A 299 1.23 -17.43 -6.59
N VAL A 300 2.50 -17.04 -6.52
CA VAL A 300 3.58 -17.81 -5.89
C VAL A 300 4.04 -17.02 -4.66
N LEU A 301 3.87 -17.60 -3.48
CA LEU A 301 4.25 -17.01 -2.20
C LEU A 301 5.58 -17.57 -1.71
N LYS A 302 6.42 -16.69 -1.16
CA LYS A 302 7.55 -17.03 -0.30
C LYS A 302 7.31 -16.45 1.11
N PRO A 303 6.94 -17.27 2.12
CA PRO A 303 6.81 -16.82 3.51
C PRO A 303 8.18 -16.55 4.14
N ALA A 304 8.22 -15.92 5.30
CA ALA A 304 9.47 -15.63 5.98
C ALA A 304 10.25 -16.90 6.40
N THR A 305 11.54 -16.74 6.71
CA THR A 305 12.41 -17.86 7.06
C THR A 305 12.05 -18.46 8.41
N TYR A 306 11.77 -17.62 9.42
CA TYR A 306 11.46 -18.07 10.77
C TYR A 306 10.08 -18.73 10.83
N THR A 307 9.08 -18.02 10.32
CA THR A 307 7.64 -18.36 10.43
C THR A 307 7.05 -18.71 9.07
N ARG A 308 6.58 -19.95 8.91
CA ARG A 308 6.13 -20.48 7.61
C ARG A 308 5.12 -21.63 7.69
N LEU A 309 4.86 -22.19 8.88
CA LEU A 309 3.98 -23.35 9.06
C LEU A 309 2.53 -23.01 8.72
N THR A 310 2.07 -21.83 9.14
CA THR A 310 0.71 -21.33 8.88
C THR A 310 0.46 -20.95 7.42
N ALA A 311 1.47 -20.44 6.71
CA ALA A 311 1.38 -20.17 5.28
C ALA A 311 1.22 -21.47 4.45
N LEU A 312 1.89 -22.55 4.86
CA LEU A 312 1.73 -23.88 4.26
C LEU A 312 0.36 -24.49 4.59
N LEU A 313 -0.08 -24.40 5.85
CA LEU A 313 -1.44 -24.81 6.26
C LEU A 313 -2.52 -24.04 5.48
N LEU A 314 -2.36 -22.73 5.23
CA LEU A 314 -3.31 -21.97 4.42
C LEU A 314 -3.40 -22.49 2.97
N ALA A 315 -2.31 -22.99 2.40
CA ALA A 315 -2.30 -23.55 1.05
C ALA A 315 -3.09 -24.88 0.96
N GLU A 316 -2.95 -25.73 1.99
CA GLU A 316 -3.78 -26.92 2.18
C GLU A 316 -5.27 -26.55 2.36
N ILE A 317 -5.58 -25.57 3.21
CA ILE A 317 -6.93 -25.05 3.45
C ILE A 317 -7.56 -24.45 2.18
N CYS A 318 -6.78 -23.74 1.36
CA CYS A 318 -7.23 -23.24 0.05
C CYS A 318 -7.64 -24.39 -0.89
N THR A 319 -6.91 -25.51 -0.84
CA THR A 319 -7.20 -26.71 -1.63
C THR A 319 -8.43 -27.46 -1.09
N GLU A 320 -8.60 -27.55 0.24
CA GLU A 320 -9.83 -28.06 0.86
C GLU A 320 -11.06 -27.21 0.49
N ALA A 321 -10.91 -25.88 0.42
CA ALA A 321 -11.93 -24.96 -0.05
C ALA A 321 -12.25 -25.06 -1.56
N GLY A 322 -11.52 -25.90 -2.30
CA GLY A 322 -11.70 -26.14 -3.73
C GLY A 322 -11.04 -25.12 -4.65
N LEU A 323 -10.11 -24.28 -4.16
CA LEU A 323 -9.36 -23.35 -5.01
C LEU A 323 -8.60 -24.14 -6.10
N PRO A 324 -8.66 -23.75 -7.39
CA PRO A 324 -8.07 -24.58 -8.45
C PRO A 324 -6.55 -24.76 -8.31
N PRO A 325 -5.99 -25.94 -8.66
CA PRO A 325 -4.55 -26.19 -8.67
C PRO A 325 -3.76 -25.11 -9.41
N GLY A 326 -2.65 -24.69 -8.82
CA GLY A 326 -1.75 -23.68 -9.36
C GLY A 326 -2.20 -22.22 -9.15
N VAL A 327 -3.43 -21.95 -8.69
CA VAL A 327 -3.89 -20.57 -8.45
C VAL A 327 -3.18 -19.90 -7.27
N PHE A 328 -2.87 -20.69 -6.24
CA PHE A 328 -2.03 -20.30 -5.10
C PHE A 328 -0.97 -21.39 -4.86
N ASN A 329 0.29 -20.98 -4.73
CA ASN A 329 1.44 -21.85 -4.52
C ASN A 329 2.33 -21.24 -3.43
N VAL A 330 3.01 -22.07 -2.65
CA VAL A 330 3.89 -21.66 -1.55
C VAL A 330 5.23 -22.39 -1.66
N VAL A 331 6.32 -21.64 -1.78
CA VAL A 331 7.70 -22.16 -1.80
C VAL A 331 8.50 -21.62 -0.62
N THR A 332 9.28 -22.49 0.03
CA THR A 332 9.97 -22.18 1.30
C THR A 332 11.47 -21.98 1.12
N GLY A 333 12.11 -21.18 1.98
CA GLY A 333 13.56 -20.92 1.93
C GLY A 333 13.99 -19.62 2.62
N SER A 334 15.22 -19.19 2.33
CA SER A 334 15.89 -17.99 2.86
C SER A 334 15.41 -16.66 2.25
N GLY A 335 15.96 -15.53 2.71
CA GLY A 335 15.73 -14.22 2.09
C GLY A 335 16.25 -14.13 0.64
N ALA A 336 17.45 -14.65 0.38
CA ALA A 336 18.04 -14.68 -0.96
C ALA A 336 17.23 -15.50 -1.98
N PHE A 337 16.54 -16.54 -1.51
CA PHE A 337 15.58 -17.30 -2.31
C PHE A 337 14.34 -16.47 -2.71
N GLY A 338 13.91 -15.53 -1.86
CA GLY A 338 12.88 -14.55 -2.22
C GLY A 338 13.27 -13.67 -3.41
N SER A 339 14.54 -13.22 -3.47
CA SER A 339 15.05 -12.45 -4.61
C SER A 339 15.03 -13.24 -5.92
N LYS A 340 15.33 -14.55 -5.87
CA LYS A 340 15.25 -15.45 -7.04
C LYS A 340 13.83 -15.53 -7.59
N LEU A 341 12.83 -15.70 -6.72
CA LEU A 341 11.41 -15.64 -7.10
C LEU A 341 11.02 -14.27 -7.68
N ALA A 342 11.44 -13.16 -7.06
CA ALA A 342 11.12 -11.81 -7.52
C ALA A 342 11.71 -11.48 -8.91
N MET A 343 12.88 -12.02 -9.22
CA MET A 343 13.57 -11.81 -10.51
C MET A 343 13.11 -12.75 -11.62
N HIS A 344 12.32 -13.78 -11.31
CA HIS A 344 11.96 -14.83 -12.27
C HIS A 344 11.28 -14.28 -13.54
N PRO A 345 11.62 -14.73 -14.76
CA PRO A 345 11.05 -14.18 -15.99
C PRO A 345 9.52 -14.23 -16.03
N GLY A 346 8.92 -15.38 -15.74
CA GLY A 346 7.46 -15.61 -15.72
C GLY A 346 6.69 -15.00 -14.53
N VAL A 347 7.17 -13.90 -13.96
CA VAL A 347 6.48 -13.13 -12.89
C VAL A 347 6.18 -11.73 -13.41
N ASP A 348 4.94 -11.29 -13.30
CA ASP A 348 4.45 -9.99 -13.79
C ASP A 348 4.41 -8.91 -12.69
N LYS A 349 4.27 -9.33 -11.43
CA LYS A 349 4.29 -8.43 -10.26
C LYS A 349 5.07 -9.03 -9.10
N VAL A 350 5.83 -8.16 -8.43
CA VAL A 350 6.37 -8.42 -7.09
C VAL A 350 5.57 -7.60 -6.07
N ALA A 351 5.12 -8.26 -5.01
CA ALA A 351 4.48 -7.63 -3.85
C ALA A 351 5.28 -8.00 -2.60
N PHE A 352 6.05 -7.05 -2.07
CA PHE A 352 6.97 -7.26 -0.96
C PHE A 352 6.53 -6.49 0.29
N THR A 353 6.71 -7.13 1.45
CA THR A 353 6.69 -6.46 2.76
C THR A 353 7.92 -6.88 3.57
N GLY A 354 8.64 -5.94 4.17
CA GLY A 354 9.87 -6.21 4.93
C GLY A 354 10.75 -4.97 5.14
N SER A 355 12.06 -5.15 5.40
CA SER A 355 12.94 -4.00 5.67
C SER A 355 13.20 -3.12 4.45
N THR A 356 13.43 -1.82 4.69
CA THR A 356 13.68 -0.84 3.62
C THR A 356 14.87 -1.23 2.74
N GLU A 357 15.97 -1.72 3.32
CA GLU A 357 17.16 -2.17 2.58
C GLU A 357 16.87 -3.27 1.55
N VAL A 358 16.06 -4.28 1.93
CA VAL A 358 15.63 -5.34 1.01
C VAL A 358 14.68 -4.76 -0.05
N GLY A 359 13.84 -3.80 0.31
CA GLY A 359 13.03 -3.02 -0.65
C GLY A 359 13.88 -2.29 -1.69
N ARG A 360 14.94 -1.58 -1.27
CA ARG A 360 15.90 -0.92 -2.18
C ARG A 360 16.58 -1.94 -3.10
N THR A 361 16.99 -3.08 -2.54
CA THR A 361 17.62 -4.19 -3.28
C THR A 361 16.69 -4.77 -4.34
N LEU A 362 15.42 -5.04 -3.99
CA LEU A 362 14.40 -5.54 -4.92
C LEU A 362 14.06 -4.52 -6.01
N ARG A 363 13.97 -3.22 -5.67
CA ARG A 363 13.76 -2.17 -6.69
C ARG A 363 14.91 -2.13 -7.70
N LYS A 364 16.16 -2.26 -7.26
CA LYS A 364 17.34 -2.35 -8.16
C LYS A 364 17.37 -3.65 -8.97
N ALA A 365 16.96 -4.78 -8.40
CA ALA A 365 16.94 -6.08 -9.07
C ALA A 365 15.82 -6.22 -10.11
N THR A 366 14.70 -5.51 -9.94
CA THR A 366 13.55 -5.49 -10.88
C THR A 366 13.59 -4.35 -11.90
N ALA A 367 14.59 -3.46 -11.84
CA ALA A 367 14.67 -2.31 -12.71
C ALA A 367 14.83 -2.70 -14.20
N GLY A 368 13.97 -2.16 -15.06
CA GLY A 368 13.96 -2.43 -16.49
C GLY A 368 13.41 -3.80 -16.89
N THR A 369 12.58 -4.44 -16.04
CA THR A 369 12.05 -5.79 -16.28
C THR A 369 10.56 -5.84 -16.66
N GLY A 370 9.87 -4.69 -16.72
CA GLY A 370 8.42 -4.63 -16.95
C GLY A 370 7.54 -5.00 -15.74
N LYS A 371 8.12 -5.60 -14.69
CA LYS A 371 7.41 -6.04 -13.48
C LYS A 371 6.80 -4.87 -12.72
N LYS A 372 5.50 -4.97 -12.37
CA LYS A 372 4.91 -4.07 -11.38
C LYS A 372 5.46 -4.39 -9.99
N LEU A 373 5.69 -3.38 -9.17
CA LEU A 373 6.29 -3.54 -7.84
C LEU A 373 5.42 -2.80 -6.81
N SER A 374 5.13 -3.43 -5.68
CA SER A 374 4.74 -2.73 -4.46
C SER A 374 5.65 -3.14 -3.30
N LEU A 375 5.95 -2.16 -2.45
CA LEU A 375 6.91 -2.24 -1.34
C LEU A 375 6.24 -1.67 -0.10
N GLU A 376 5.95 -2.49 0.91
CA GLU A 376 5.57 -2.00 2.25
C GLU A 376 6.75 -2.19 3.19
N LEU A 377 7.36 -1.09 3.62
CA LEU A 377 8.67 -1.08 4.27
C LEU A 377 8.59 -0.58 5.72
N GLY A 378 9.75 -0.40 6.35
CA GLY A 378 9.89 -0.08 7.77
C GLY A 378 9.21 1.23 8.21
N GLY A 379 8.99 1.37 9.51
CA GLY A 379 8.34 2.53 10.11
C GLY A 379 8.87 2.91 11.49
N LYS A 380 8.91 4.23 11.76
CA LYS A 380 9.14 4.79 13.11
C LYS A 380 7.96 5.68 13.51
N SER A 381 6.77 5.07 13.55
CA SER A 381 5.49 5.75 13.71
C SER A 381 5.48 6.63 14.96
N PRO A 382 5.20 7.93 14.82
CA PRO A 382 5.07 8.81 15.95
C PRO A 382 3.71 8.60 16.63
N PHE A 383 3.73 8.54 17.95
CA PHE A 383 2.55 8.47 18.82
C PHE A 383 2.45 9.82 19.54
N LEU A 384 1.57 10.72 19.08
CA LEU A 384 1.46 12.10 19.58
C LEU A 384 0.42 12.18 20.69
N VAL A 385 0.79 12.70 21.86
CA VAL A 385 -0.13 12.96 22.99
C VAL A 385 -0.10 14.44 23.37
N PHE A 386 -1.26 15.09 23.26
CA PHE A 386 -1.45 16.50 23.61
C PHE A 386 -2.01 16.67 25.02
N ASP A 387 -1.87 17.87 25.58
CA ASP A 387 -2.35 18.31 26.90
C ASP A 387 -3.83 17.99 27.21
N THR A 388 -4.61 17.80 26.16
CA THR A 388 -6.07 17.62 26.15
C THR A 388 -6.48 16.17 25.86
N ALA A 389 -5.54 15.22 25.90
CA ALA A 389 -5.84 13.80 25.80
C ALA A 389 -6.42 13.23 27.11
N ASP A 390 -7.28 12.22 27.01
CA ASP A 390 -7.44 11.26 28.10
C ASP A 390 -6.11 10.50 28.28
N LEU A 391 -5.41 10.78 29.37
CA LEU A 391 -4.10 10.20 29.68
C LEU A 391 -4.18 8.71 30.01
N ASP A 392 -5.31 8.20 30.51
CA ASP A 392 -5.46 6.79 30.87
C ASP A 392 -5.75 5.96 29.62
N SER A 393 -6.68 6.40 28.76
CA SER A 393 -6.86 5.80 27.43
C SER A 393 -5.61 5.90 26.56
N ALA A 394 -4.86 7.02 26.63
CA ALA A 394 -3.60 7.17 25.89
C ALA A 394 -2.48 6.27 26.41
N VAL A 395 -2.48 5.87 27.69
CA VAL A 395 -1.50 4.90 28.24
C VAL A 395 -1.82 3.48 27.80
N GLU A 396 -3.07 3.03 27.90
CA GLU A 396 -3.45 1.70 27.41
C GLU A 396 -3.27 1.61 25.88
N GLY A 397 -3.73 2.62 25.14
CA GLY A 397 -3.54 2.68 23.68
C GLY A 397 -2.07 2.79 23.24
N LEU A 398 -1.18 3.30 24.09
CA LEU A 398 0.27 3.26 23.87
C LEU A 398 0.86 1.88 24.15
N VAL A 399 0.37 1.19 25.18
CA VAL A 399 0.79 -0.19 25.49
C VAL A 399 0.45 -1.12 24.32
N ASP A 400 -0.77 -1.05 23.81
CA ASP A 400 -1.20 -1.80 22.62
C ASP A 400 -0.56 -1.29 21.30
N ALA A 401 0.12 -0.13 21.33
CA ALA A 401 0.89 0.37 20.19
C ALA A 401 2.34 -0.14 20.13
N ILE A 402 2.95 -0.55 21.25
CA ILE A 402 4.39 -0.91 21.30
C ILE A 402 4.71 -2.24 21.98
N TRP A 403 3.81 -2.83 22.77
CA TRP A 403 4.01 -4.15 23.39
C TRP A 403 3.13 -5.26 22.79
N PHE A 404 2.07 -4.89 22.06
CA PHE A 404 1.41 -5.76 21.08
C PHE A 404 2.43 -6.36 20.10
N ASN A 405 2.37 -7.67 19.89
CA ASN A 405 3.35 -8.47 19.13
C ASN A 405 4.81 -8.19 19.51
N GLN A 406 5.03 -7.81 20.77
CA GLN A 406 6.33 -7.46 21.36
C GLN A 406 7.03 -6.32 20.58
N GLY A 407 6.25 -5.39 20.03
CA GLY A 407 6.75 -4.25 19.25
C GLY A 407 7.33 -4.62 17.88
N GLN A 408 7.17 -5.88 17.46
CA GLN A 408 7.59 -6.39 16.15
C GLN A 408 6.56 -5.97 15.08
N VAL A 409 6.20 -4.68 15.01
CA VAL A 409 5.12 -4.16 14.17
C VAL A 409 5.64 -2.95 13.39
N CYS A 410 5.52 -2.95 12.06
CA CYS A 410 5.99 -1.83 11.22
C CYS A 410 5.26 -0.52 11.54
N SER A 411 4.01 -0.58 11.99
CA SER A 411 3.24 0.57 12.46
C SER A 411 3.50 0.96 13.92
N ALA A 412 4.28 0.20 14.70
CA ALA A 412 4.37 0.35 16.16
C ALA A 412 4.61 1.81 16.62
N GLY A 413 3.91 2.23 17.67
CA GLY A 413 4.01 3.53 18.33
C GLY A 413 5.32 3.79 19.08
N SER A 414 6.43 3.21 18.61
CA SER A 414 7.77 3.18 19.20
C SER A 414 8.45 4.55 19.38
N ARG A 415 7.78 5.65 19.02
CA ARG A 415 8.27 7.02 19.18
C ARG A 415 7.17 7.90 19.79
N LEU A 416 7.06 7.88 21.11
CA LEU A 416 6.17 8.76 21.86
C LEU A 416 6.65 10.21 21.75
N LEU A 417 5.77 11.08 21.31
CA LEU A 417 5.91 12.53 21.36
C LEU A 417 4.83 13.05 22.31
N VAL A 418 5.20 13.61 23.45
CA VAL A 418 4.24 14.06 24.49
C VAL A 418 4.39 15.55 24.78
N GLN A 419 3.28 16.27 24.98
CA GLN A 419 3.32 17.68 25.28
C GLN A 419 3.95 17.95 26.67
N GLU A 420 4.82 18.95 26.79
CA GLU A 420 5.68 19.16 27.98
C GLU A 420 4.90 19.36 29.28
N SER A 421 3.66 19.85 29.21
CA SER A 421 2.75 20.05 30.33
C SER A 421 2.20 18.77 30.98
N ILE A 422 2.20 17.65 30.27
CA ILE A 422 1.67 16.34 30.74
C ILE A 422 2.72 15.23 30.74
N ALA A 423 3.94 15.51 30.28
CA ALA A 423 4.97 14.50 30.04
C ALA A 423 5.33 13.68 31.29
N SER A 424 5.47 14.32 32.46
CA SER A 424 5.80 13.64 33.72
C SER A 424 4.69 12.67 34.15
N ASP A 425 3.42 13.10 34.08
CA ASP A 425 2.29 12.30 34.55
C ASP A 425 2.01 11.12 33.61
N LEU A 426 2.10 11.32 32.30
CA LEU A 426 1.99 10.25 31.30
C LEU A 426 3.09 9.21 31.50
N ILE A 427 4.36 9.63 31.64
CA ILE A 427 5.49 8.72 31.84
C ILE A 427 5.40 7.96 33.16
N ASN A 428 4.89 8.58 34.23
CA ASN A 428 4.67 7.90 35.51
C ASN A 428 3.57 6.83 35.43
N LYS A 429 2.40 7.17 34.86
CA LYS A 429 1.32 6.20 34.58
C LYS A 429 1.81 5.05 33.71
N LEU A 430 2.57 5.35 32.65
CA LEU A 430 3.15 4.38 31.73
C LEU A 430 4.14 3.43 32.43
N LYS A 431 5.07 3.95 33.23
CA LYS A 431 6.02 3.12 34.01
C LYS A 431 5.30 2.18 34.98
N GLN A 432 4.22 2.63 35.62
CA GLN A 432 3.36 1.77 36.43
C GLN A 432 2.69 0.69 35.58
N ARG A 433 2.07 1.06 34.46
CA ARG A 433 1.32 0.12 33.59
C ARG A 433 2.21 -0.93 32.92
N MET A 434 3.44 -0.57 32.54
CA MET A 434 4.47 -1.51 32.08
C MET A 434 4.78 -2.58 33.13
N GLY A 435 4.78 -2.23 34.41
CA GLY A 435 5.00 -3.15 35.54
C GLY A 435 3.91 -4.21 35.72
N HIS A 436 2.78 -4.09 35.02
CA HIS A 436 1.67 -5.06 35.04
C HIS A 436 1.62 -5.99 33.80
N LEU A 437 2.55 -5.84 32.84
CA LEU A 437 2.61 -6.71 31.65
C LEU A 437 3.13 -8.10 32.00
N ARG A 438 2.36 -9.14 31.68
CA ARG A 438 2.75 -10.54 31.88
C ARG A 438 3.53 -11.08 30.68
N LEU A 439 4.80 -11.46 30.90
CA LEU A 439 5.63 -12.17 29.93
C LEU A 439 5.58 -13.68 30.19
N GLY A 440 5.39 -14.50 29.15
CA GLY A 440 5.29 -15.95 29.32
C GLY A 440 4.98 -16.75 28.05
N ASP A 441 4.48 -17.97 28.22
CA ASP A 441 4.15 -18.90 27.13
C ASP A 441 3.15 -18.27 26.14
N SER A 442 3.47 -18.35 24.85
CA SER A 442 2.64 -17.87 23.76
C SER A 442 1.24 -18.48 23.74
N LEU A 443 1.05 -19.69 24.30
CA LEU A 443 -0.25 -20.33 24.39
C LEU A 443 -1.07 -19.96 25.62
N ASP A 444 -0.55 -19.19 26.58
CA ASP A 444 -1.34 -18.71 27.73
C ASP A 444 -2.16 -17.46 27.38
N LYS A 445 -3.48 -17.54 27.57
CA LYS A 445 -4.41 -16.41 27.36
C LYS A 445 -4.21 -15.26 28.35
N ALA A 446 -3.57 -15.52 29.50
CA ALA A 446 -3.25 -14.53 30.52
C ALA A 446 -1.93 -13.79 30.28
N VAL A 447 -1.14 -14.19 29.27
CA VAL A 447 0.11 -13.52 28.87
C VAL A 447 -0.19 -12.33 27.95
N ASP A 448 0.56 -11.25 28.16
CA ASP A 448 0.48 -10.00 27.41
C ASP A 448 1.65 -9.86 26.41
N MET A 449 2.79 -10.50 26.68
CA MET A 449 3.95 -10.53 25.79
C MET A 449 4.57 -11.92 25.69
N GLY A 450 4.70 -12.40 24.46
CA GLY A 450 5.40 -13.65 24.12
C GLY A 450 6.91 -13.48 23.99
N ALA A 451 7.54 -14.41 23.28
CA ALA A 451 8.97 -14.39 22.97
C ALA A 451 9.23 -13.72 21.61
N LEU A 452 10.41 -13.11 21.46
CA LEU A 452 10.90 -12.59 20.18
C LEU A 452 11.14 -13.74 19.19
N VAL A 453 10.96 -13.47 17.89
CA VAL A 453 10.95 -14.52 16.85
C VAL A 453 12.27 -15.31 16.72
N ASP A 454 13.42 -14.67 16.97
CA ASP A 454 14.76 -15.22 16.70
C ASP A 454 15.86 -14.52 17.51
N GLU A 455 16.96 -15.24 17.76
CA GLU A 455 18.14 -14.77 18.51
C GLU A 455 18.78 -13.52 17.88
N SER A 456 18.76 -13.40 16.54
CA SER A 456 19.26 -12.22 15.83
C SER A 456 18.44 -10.95 16.10
N GLN A 457 17.14 -11.09 16.32
CA GLN A 457 16.27 -9.96 16.66
C GLN A 457 16.53 -9.50 18.11
N GLN A 458 16.64 -10.44 19.05
CA GLN A 458 16.99 -10.14 20.45
C GLN A 458 18.36 -9.43 20.55
N LYS A 459 19.36 -9.86 19.77
CA LYS A 459 20.67 -9.19 19.67
C LYS A 459 20.54 -7.76 19.14
N THR A 460 19.82 -7.56 18.04
CA THR A 460 19.63 -6.24 17.40
C THR A 460 18.97 -5.25 18.36
N ILE A 461 17.93 -5.67 19.07
CA ILE A 461 17.23 -4.85 20.07
C ILE A 461 18.17 -4.49 21.23
N THR A 462 19.00 -5.44 21.70
CA THR A 462 19.97 -5.21 22.76
C THR A 462 21.02 -4.16 22.37
N GLU A 463 21.51 -4.20 21.13
CA GLU A 463 22.48 -3.23 20.61
C GLU A 463 21.91 -1.81 20.62
N PHE A 464 20.66 -1.60 20.16
CA PHE A 464 19.99 -0.29 20.23
C PHE A 464 19.83 0.25 21.66
N VAL A 465 19.49 -0.61 22.63
CA VAL A 465 19.24 -0.21 24.02
C VAL A 465 20.54 0.16 24.74
N GLU A 466 21.61 -0.61 24.54
CA GLU A 466 22.92 -0.32 25.15
C GLU A 466 23.65 0.83 24.46
N GLU A 467 23.44 1.07 23.16
CA GLU A 467 23.90 2.28 22.47
C GLU A 467 23.23 3.52 23.06
N ALA A 468 21.90 3.53 23.21
CA ALA A 468 21.18 4.63 23.86
C ALA A 468 21.62 4.85 25.32
N ARG A 469 21.91 3.78 26.07
CA ARG A 469 22.47 3.85 27.42
C ARG A 469 23.86 4.53 27.41
N ALA A 470 24.71 4.22 26.43
CA ALA A 470 26.03 4.82 26.26
C ALA A 470 25.98 6.29 25.80
N GLU A 471 24.94 6.68 25.04
CA GLU A 471 24.62 8.10 24.75
C GLU A 471 24.13 8.88 25.97
N GLY A 472 23.83 8.21 27.09
CA GLY A 472 23.37 8.81 28.34
C GLY A 472 21.85 8.84 28.53
N ALA A 473 21.08 8.13 27.71
CA ALA A 473 19.64 8.03 27.87
C ALA A 473 19.25 7.20 29.11
N GLU A 474 18.14 7.59 29.74
CA GLU A 474 17.52 6.83 30.83
C GLU A 474 16.80 5.60 30.27
N ILE A 475 17.19 4.40 30.73
CA ILE A 475 16.54 3.14 30.34
C ILE A 475 15.72 2.62 31.53
N PHE A 476 14.40 2.55 31.37
CA PHE A 476 13.49 1.86 32.29
C PHE A 476 13.04 0.53 31.68
N GLN A 477 13.15 -0.56 32.44
CA GLN A 477 12.74 -1.90 32.03
C GLN A 477 11.84 -2.53 33.09
N ALA A 478 10.70 -3.06 32.66
CA ALA A 478 9.79 -3.85 33.50
C ALA A 478 10.13 -5.37 33.41
N SER A 479 9.43 -6.19 34.21
CA SER A 479 9.58 -7.65 34.28
C SER A 479 10.98 -8.19 34.64
N ASP A 480 11.30 -8.16 35.93
CA ASP A 480 12.37 -8.95 36.56
C ASP A 480 11.73 -9.88 37.61
N PRO A 481 11.96 -11.22 37.60
CA PRO A 481 12.76 -11.98 36.64
C PRO A 481 12.01 -12.32 35.35
N LEU A 482 12.73 -12.27 34.23
CA LEU A 482 12.29 -12.80 32.94
C LEU A 482 12.15 -14.33 32.98
N PRO A 483 11.31 -14.94 32.11
CA PRO A 483 11.24 -16.39 31.96
C PRO A 483 12.61 -17.00 31.59
N ARG A 484 13.03 -18.05 32.30
CA ARG A 484 14.38 -18.65 32.21
C ARG A 484 14.67 -19.44 30.91
N LYS A 485 13.67 -19.62 30.04
CA LYS A 485 13.74 -20.40 28.80
C LYS A 485 12.95 -19.63 27.75
N GLY A 486 13.43 -19.59 26.51
CA GLY A 486 12.81 -18.84 25.41
C GLY A 486 13.40 -17.44 25.23
N LEU A 487 13.08 -16.81 24.09
CA LEU A 487 13.68 -15.56 23.61
C LEU A 487 12.96 -14.30 24.13
N PHE A 488 12.80 -14.20 25.45
CA PHE A 488 12.11 -13.07 26.08
C PHE A 488 12.96 -11.80 26.12
N TYR A 489 12.30 -10.63 26.10
CA TYR A 489 12.94 -9.32 26.25
C TYR A 489 11.99 -8.37 27.01
N PRO A 490 12.48 -7.58 27.98
CA PRO A 490 11.63 -6.79 28.87
C PRO A 490 10.94 -5.62 28.15
N PRO A 491 9.72 -5.21 28.58
CA PRO A 491 9.12 -3.95 28.16
C PRO A 491 10.06 -2.80 28.51
N THR A 492 10.57 -2.10 27.49
CA THR A 492 11.64 -1.10 27.64
C THR A 492 11.14 0.29 27.24
N LEU A 493 11.45 1.29 28.06
CA LEU A 493 11.18 2.71 27.83
C LEU A 493 12.50 3.48 27.91
N ILE A 494 12.78 4.29 26.88
CA ILE A 494 13.96 5.17 26.77
C ILE A 494 13.50 6.63 26.89
N THR A 495 14.03 7.34 27.90
CA THR A 495 13.80 8.78 28.14
C THR A 495 15.12 9.57 28.13
N GLY A 496 15.06 10.90 27.97
CA GLY A 496 16.24 11.77 28.03
C GLY A 496 17.18 11.73 26.82
N VAL A 497 16.74 11.14 25.70
CA VAL A 497 17.54 10.97 24.46
C VAL A 497 17.41 12.17 23.51
N ASP A 498 18.49 12.49 22.77
CA ASP A 498 18.47 13.54 21.75
C ASP A 498 17.80 13.10 20.43
N SER A 499 17.20 14.07 19.74
CA SER A 499 16.57 13.96 18.42
C SER A 499 17.43 13.34 17.30
N THR A 500 18.77 13.39 17.42
CA THR A 500 19.71 12.86 16.42
C THR A 500 20.14 11.41 16.67
N SER A 501 19.82 10.87 17.86
CA SER A 501 20.14 9.50 18.28
C SER A 501 19.62 8.44 17.31
N ARG A 502 20.37 7.35 17.19
CA ARG A 502 20.04 6.22 16.34
C ARG A 502 18.68 5.60 16.71
N CYS A 503 18.37 5.42 18.00
CA CYS A 503 17.12 4.79 18.45
C CYS A 503 15.85 5.66 18.22
N VAL A 504 16.03 6.99 18.09
CA VAL A 504 14.97 7.92 17.69
C VAL A 504 14.66 7.84 16.19
N ARG A 505 15.70 7.61 15.37
CA ARG A 505 15.64 7.74 13.91
C ARG A 505 15.39 6.43 13.16
N GLU A 506 15.96 5.34 13.64
CA GLU A 506 15.95 4.01 13.00
C GLU A 506 14.92 3.07 13.65
N GLU A 507 14.46 2.09 12.88
CA GLU A 507 13.50 1.07 13.31
C GLU A 507 14.17 0.01 14.22
N ILE A 508 13.75 -0.06 15.50
CA ILE A 508 14.27 -1.02 16.49
C ILE A 508 13.58 -2.39 16.36
N PHE A 509 12.31 -2.39 15.95
CA PHE A 509 11.47 -3.57 15.71
C PHE A 509 11.41 -4.56 16.91
N GLY A 510 11.08 -4.04 18.08
CA GLY A 510 11.00 -4.77 19.34
C GLY A 510 10.28 -3.98 20.42
N PRO A 511 10.22 -4.47 21.68
CA PRO A 511 9.37 -3.94 22.74
C PRO A 511 9.98 -2.70 23.42
N VAL A 512 10.53 -1.79 22.61
CA VAL A 512 11.31 -0.62 23.01
C VAL A 512 10.60 0.65 22.56
N LEU A 513 10.07 1.39 23.52
CA LEU A 513 9.50 2.71 23.32
C LEU A 513 10.57 3.79 23.55
N VAL A 514 10.66 4.75 22.63
CA VAL A 514 11.50 5.95 22.79
C VAL A 514 10.58 7.16 22.98
N ALA A 515 10.80 7.96 24.03
CA ALA A 515 9.93 9.06 24.41
C ALA A 515 10.65 10.42 24.39
N MET A 516 10.01 11.40 23.76
CA MET A 516 10.47 12.79 23.65
C MET A 516 9.32 13.76 23.94
N SER A 517 9.63 14.99 24.33
CA SER A 517 8.63 16.04 24.58
C SER A 517 8.53 17.07 23.44
N PHE A 518 7.41 17.80 23.40
CA PHE A 518 7.21 18.98 22.55
C PHE A 518 6.41 20.07 23.29
N ARG A 519 6.48 21.33 22.83
CA ARG A 519 5.74 22.46 23.40
C ARG A 519 4.50 22.86 22.60
N THR A 520 4.57 22.72 21.28
CA THR A 520 3.50 23.18 20.36
C THR A 520 3.14 22.12 19.32
N SER A 521 1.92 22.20 18.78
CA SER A 521 1.49 21.33 17.67
C SER A 521 2.37 21.42 16.42
N LYS A 522 2.91 22.61 16.12
CA LYS A 522 3.85 22.82 15.00
C LYS A 522 5.17 22.06 15.21
N GLU A 523 5.68 22.07 16.44
CA GLU A 523 6.87 21.33 16.85
C GLU A 523 6.62 19.81 16.86
N ALA A 524 5.45 19.37 17.36
CA ALA A 524 5.03 17.98 17.31
C ALA A 524 4.96 17.45 15.86
N ILE A 525 4.36 18.21 14.95
CA ILE A 525 4.32 17.89 13.50
C ILE A 525 5.73 17.86 12.90
N ALA A 526 6.61 18.80 13.28
CA ALA A 526 7.99 18.85 12.78
C ALA A 526 8.80 17.62 13.24
N LEU A 527 8.76 17.30 14.54
CA LEU A 527 9.41 16.12 15.11
C LEU A 527 8.85 14.81 14.51
N ALA A 528 7.53 14.69 14.42
CA ALA A 528 6.86 13.53 13.84
C ALA A 528 7.30 13.28 12.39
N ASN A 529 7.39 14.34 11.58
CA ASN A 529 7.79 14.27 10.16
C ASN A 529 9.31 14.15 9.94
N ASN A 530 10.15 14.45 10.96
CA ASN A 530 11.61 14.36 10.92
C ASN A 530 12.11 12.91 10.99
N THR A 531 11.94 12.18 9.90
CA THR A 531 12.33 10.77 9.71
C THR A 531 12.34 10.45 8.21
N PRO A 532 13.15 9.49 7.70
CA PRO A 532 13.02 9.02 6.31
C PRO A 532 11.67 8.30 6.05
N TYR A 533 11.06 7.72 7.08
CA TYR A 533 9.84 6.91 6.99
C TYR A 533 8.56 7.73 6.81
N GLY A 534 7.45 7.04 6.52
CA GLY A 534 6.13 7.62 6.30
C GLY A 534 4.99 6.60 6.29
N LEU A 535 4.99 5.66 7.25
CA LEU A 535 4.01 4.56 7.30
C LEU A 535 2.72 4.94 8.06
N ALA A 536 2.75 4.98 9.39
CA ALA A 536 1.58 5.25 10.23
C ALA A 536 1.89 6.25 11.37
N ALA A 537 0.85 6.76 12.03
CA ALA A 537 0.94 7.58 13.24
C ALA A 537 -0.36 7.51 14.06
N SER A 538 -0.30 7.91 15.33
CA SER A 538 -1.50 8.19 16.13
C SER A 538 -1.46 9.55 16.82
N ILE A 539 -2.64 10.10 17.09
CA ILE A 539 -2.85 11.42 17.71
C ILE A 539 -3.85 11.27 18.84
N TRP A 540 -3.50 11.72 20.04
CA TRP A 540 -4.33 11.66 21.23
C TRP A 540 -4.66 13.07 21.72
N THR A 541 -5.94 13.44 21.65
CA THR A 541 -6.51 14.71 22.12
C THR A 541 -8.04 14.68 22.04
N GLU A 542 -8.75 15.26 23.01
CA GLU A 542 -10.19 15.52 22.92
C GLU A 542 -10.53 16.74 22.04
N ASN A 543 -9.52 17.44 21.52
CA ASN A 543 -9.69 18.59 20.63
C ASN A 543 -9.77 18.13 19.16
N LEU A 544 -10.97 17.81 18.69
CA LEU A 544 -11.21 17.34 17.31
C LEU A 544 -10.62 18.25 16.21
N PRO A 545 -10.76 19.59 16.24
CA PRO A 545 -10.06 20.48 15.29
C PRO A 545 -8.54 20.29 15.26
N LEU A 546 -7.90 20.17 16.43
CA LEU A 546 -6.45 19.91 16.53
C LEU A 546 -6.09 18.54 15.96
N ALA A 547 -6.85 17.49 16.30
CA ALA A 547 -6.63 16.14 15.76
C ALA A 547 -6.65 16.13 14.23
N LEU A 548 -7.64 16.80 13.61
CA LEU A 548 -7.78 16.86 12.16
C LEU A 548 -6.69 17.71 11.49
N GLU A 549 -6.30 18.86 12.03
CA GLU A 549 -5.20 19.68 11.48
C GLU A 549 -3.87 18.91 11.53
N VAL A 550 -3.60 18.20 12.64
CA VAL A 550 -2.40 17.38 12.79
C VAL A 550 -2.46 16.17 11.84
N ALA A 551 -3.57 15.45 11.72
CA ALA A 551 -3.71 14.30 10.82
C ALA A 551 -3.47 14.65 9.34
N LEU A 552 -3.94 15.82 8.89
CA LEU A 552 -3.67 16.33 7.55
C LEU A 552 -2.21 16.79 7.37
N SER A 553 -1.54 17.21 8.44
CA SER A 553 -0.17 17.74 8.41
C SER A 553 0.93 16.67 8.57
N LEU A 554 0.62 15.52 9.17
CA LEU A 554 1.53 14.38 9.29
C LEU A 554 1.85 13.74 7.93
N LYS A 555 3.08 13.25 7.78
CA LYS A 555 3.61 12.64 6.56
C LYS A 555 3.71 11.13 6.67
N VAL A 556 2.54 10.51 6.75
CA VAL A 556 2.28 9.07 6.88
C VAL A 556 1.06 8.64 6.04
N GLY A 557 0.99 7.36 5.66
CA GLY A 557 -0.14 6.79 4.91
C GLY A 557 -1.36 6.37 5.76
N THR A 558 -1.22 6.25 7.08
CA THR A 558 -2.34 6.01 7.99
C THR A 558 -2.23 6.86 9.26
N VAL A 559 -3.34 7.44 9.72
CA VAL A 559 -3.41 8.16 10.99
C VAL A 559 -4.58 7.65 11.81
N TRP A 560 -4.34 7.34 13.08
CA TRP A 560 -5.38 7.00 14.05
C TRP A 560 -5.57 8.14 15.06
N VAL A 561 -6.80 8.64 15.22
CA VAL A 561 -7.15 9.59 16.29
C VAL A 561 -7.66 8.80 17.49
N ASN A 562 -7.18 9.10 18.71
CA ASN A 562 -7.56 8.44 19.97
C ASN A 562 -7.62 6.91 19.88
N GLY A 563 -6.62 6.32 19.20
CA GLY A 563 -6.49 4.89 18.92
C GLY A 563 -5.18 4.60 18.20
N HIS A 564 -4.87 3.32 17.97
CA HIS A 564 -3.67 2.86 17.26
C HIS A 564 -3.88 1.45 16.68
N ASN A 565 -3.09 1.03 15.67
CA ASN A 565 -3.15 -0.31 15.06
C ASN A 565 -4.57 -0.78 14.62
N MET A 566 -5.44 0.15 14.22
CA MET A 566 -6.77 -0.18 13.69
C MET A 566 -6.64 -0.60 12.22
N PHE A 567 -7.12 -1.80 11.87
CA PHE A 567 -7.06 -2.37 10.52
C PHE A 567 -8.43 -2.92 10.09
N ASP A 568 -8.76 -2.80 8.80
CA ASP A 568 -9.89 -3.47 8.16
C ASP A 568 -9.61 -3.60 6.66
N ALA A 569 -10.04 -4.70 6.03
CA ALA A 569 -9.83 -4.96 4.60
C ALA A 569 -10.35 -3.87 3.64
N ALA A 570 -11.29 -3.03 4.07
CA ALA A 570 -11.87 -1.92 3.31
C ALA A 570 -11.03 -0.62 3.33
N ALA A 571 -10.04 -0.50 4.22
CA ALA A 571 -9.18 0.67 4.33
C ALA A 571 -7.75 0.34 3.89
N GLY A 572 -7.26 1.00 2.84
CA GLY A 572 -5.92 0.76 2.31
C GLY A 572 -4.81 1.18 3.29
N PHE A 573 -4.01 0.23 3.74
CA PHE A 573 -2.78 0.49 4.49
C PHE A 573 -1.59 0.62 3.53
N GLY A 574 -0.59 1.43 3.88
CA GLY A 574 0.70 1.42 3.21
C GLY A 574 1.49 2.73 3.24
N GLY A 575 2.78 2.67 2.95
CA GLY A 575 3.74 3.74 3.20
C GLY A 575 3.80 4.87 2.18
N TYR A 576 4.57 5.91 2.52
CA TYR A 576 5.25 6.76 1.54
C TYR A 576 6.62 7.20 2.07
N LYS A 577 7.42 7.89 1.23
CA LYS A 577 8.87 8.07 1.43
C LYS A 577 9.55 6.69 1.56
N GLU A 578 10.51 6.52 2.47
CA GLU A 578 11.26 5.26 2.60
C GLU A 578 10.49 4.10 3.26
N SER A 579 9.24 4.35 3.68
CA SER A 579 8.28 3.28 4.01
C SER A 579 7.64 2.63 2.77
N GLY A 580 7.99 3.07 1.55
CA GLY A 580 7.66 2.38 0.31
C GLY A 580 6.47 2.96 -0.46
N PHE A 581 5.81 2.12 -1.27
CA PHE A 581 4.72 2.51 -2.18
C PHE A 581 3.88 1.32 -2.64
N GLY A 582 2.64 1.61 -3.07
CA GLY A 582 1.55 0.66 -3.21
C GLY A 582 0.54 0.84 -2.08
N ARG A 583 -0.53 0.05 -2.04
CA ARG A 583 -1.44 -0.05 -0.88
C ARG A 583 -1.94 -1.49 -0.77
N ASP A 584 -2.14 -1.96 0.45
CA ASP A 584 -2.80 -3.23 0.75
C ASP A 584 -4.21 -2.95 1.30
N GLY A 585 -5.25 -3.57 0.70
CA GLY A 585 -6.65 -3.35 1.09
C GLY A 585 -7.33 -2.14 0.43
N GLY A 586 -8.63 -2.00 0.69
CA GLY A 586 -9.50 -1.00 0.05
C GLY A 586 -9.66 -1.18 -1.46
N LYS A 587 -10.32 -0.22 -2.14
CA LYS A 587 -10.33 -0.18 -3.62
C LYS A 587 -8.95 0.27 -4.15
N GLU A 588 -8.26 1.11 -3.38
CA GLU A 588 -6.92 1.62 -3.66
C GLU A 588 -5.87 0.51 -3.84
N GLY A 589 -5.92 -0.55 -3.04
CA GLY A 589 -5.02 -1.71 -3.18
C GLY A 589 -5.33 -2.62 -4.37
N LEU A 590 -6.50 -2.53 -4.99
CA LEU A 590 -6.82 -3.33 -6.18
C LEU A 590 -6.05 -2.87 -7.42
N PHE A 591 -5.79 -1.56 -7.54
CA PHE A 591 -5.00 -0.97 -8.62
C PHE A 591 -3.58 -1.55 -8.67
N GLU A 592 -3.04 -2.01 -7.54
CA GLU A 592 -1.75 -2.71 -7.52
C GLU A 592 -1.76 -4.06 -8.25
N TYR A 593 -2.94 -4.65 -8.51
CA TYR A 593 -3.09 -5.99 -9.09
C TYR A 593 -3.70 -6.00 -10.50
N VAL A 594 -3.74 -4.83 -11.15
CA VAL A 594 -4.24 -4.64 -12.52
C VAL A 594 -3.38 -3.67 -13.34
N ARG A 595 -3.58 -3.72 -14.67
CA ARG A 595 -3.13 -2.76 -15.69
C ARG A 595 -4.33 -2.29 -16.54
N PRO A 596 -4.27 -1.14 -17.25
CA PRO A 596 -5.35 -0.71 -18.15
C PRO A 596 -5.63 -1.75 -19.25
N VAL A 597 -6.88 -1.84 -19.73
CA VAL A 597 -7.24 -2.83 -20.76
C VAL A 597 -6.47 -2.67 -22.07
N TRP A 598 -6.08 -1.45 -22.43
CA TRP A 598 -5.27 -1.15 -23.62
C TRP A 598 -3.78 -1.46 -23.44
N GLU A 599 -3.26 -1.57 -22.21
CA GLU A 599 -1.82 -1.76 -21.96
C GLU A 599 -1.44 -3.24 -22.07
N ASP A 600 -0.63 -3.61 -23.06
CA ASP A 600 -0.10 -4.98 -23.16
C ASP A 600 1.06 -5.24 -22.18
N PRO A 601 1.31 -6.50 -21.78
CA PRO A 601 2.38 -6.83 -20.85
C PRO A 601 3.76 -6.35 -21.37
N PRO A 602 4.48 -5.49 -20.63
CA PRO A 602 5.78 -4.99 -21.08
C PRO A 602 6.85 -6.08 -20.94
N HIS A 603 7.53 -6.35 -22.05
CA HIS A 603 8.66 -7.30 -22.11
C HIS A 603 9.94 -6.59 -22.63
N PRO A 604 10.44 -5.56 -21.91
CA PRO A 604 11.59 -4.78 -22.36
C PRO A 604 12.89 -5.60 -22.33
N ASN A 605 13.81 -5.24 -23.23
CA ASN A 605 15.18 -5.73 -23.29
C ASN A 605 16.17 -4.55 -23.37
N PRO A 606 16.34 -3.77 -22.29
CA PRO A 606 17.22 -2.60 -22.26
C PRO A 606 18.71 -2.92 -22.44
N GLY A 607 19.10 -4.21 -22.41
CA GLY A 607 20.48 -4.64 -22.33
C GLY A 607 21.18 -4.23 -21.03
N ASP A 608 22.51 -4.29 -21.03
CA ASP A 608 23.33 -3.85 -19.91
C ASP A 608 23.60 -2.34 -19.96
N ILE A 609 23.47 -1.69 -18.81
CA ILE A 609 23.78 -0.27 -18.64
C ILE A 609 24.79 -0.08 -17.51
N ASN A 610 25.81 0.74 -17.75
CA ASN A 610 26.74 1.15 -16.71
C ASN A 610 26.13 2.34 -15.95
N TYR A 611 25.46 2.07 -14.82
CA TYR A 611 24.77 3.09 -14.01
C TYR A 611 25.66 4.29 -13.59
N LYS A 612 26.99 4.12 -13.54
CA LYS A 612 27.92 5.22 -13.23
C LYS A 612 28.13 6.18 -14.39
N THR A 613 28.14 5.69 -15.64
CA THR A 613 28.43 6.49 -16.84
C THR A 613 27.21 6.77 -17.72
N PHE A 614 26.12 6.00 -17.58
CA PHE A 614 24.85 6.24 -18.28
C PHE A 614 24.40 7.68 -18.02
N ALA A 615 24.20 8.42 -19.12
CA ALA A 615 23.84 9.84 -19.15
C ALA A 615 24.72 10.79 -18.27
N ALA A 616 25.92 10.36 -17.87
CA ALA A 616 26.84 11.19 -17.07
C ALA A 616 27.47 12.33 -17.89
N SER A 617 27.64 12.12 -19.19
CA SER A 617 27.91 13.15 -20.19
C SER A 617 26.82 13.16 -21.25
N TYR A 618 26.67 14.29 -21.94
CA TYR A 618 25.82 14.45 -23.12
C TYR A 618 26.65 15.06 -24.25
N GLY A 619 26.23 14.79 -25.50
CA GLY A 619 26.89 15.37 -26.67
C GLY A 619 26.56 16.86 -26.78
N VAL A 620 27.50 17.72 -26.40
CA VAL A 620 27.43 19.16 -26.71
C VAL A 620 27.38 19.29 -28.23
N GLN A 621 26.22 19.68 -28.77
CA GLN A 621 26.10 19.92 -30.20
C GLN A 621 26.99 21.10 -30.58
N LEU A 622 27.98 20.85 -31.43
CA LEU A 622 28.81 21.91 -32.00
C LEU A 622 27.91 22.91 -32.76
N PRO A 623 28.19 24.22 -32.72
CA PRO A 623 27.52 25.19 -33.57
C PRO A 623 27.58 24.73 -35.03
N PRO A 624 26.48 24.85 -35.80
CA PRO A 624 26.45 24.38 -37.19
C PRO A 624 27.50 25.11 -38.01
N VAL A 625 28.52 24.38 -38.47
CA VAL A 625 29.54 24.91 -39.37
C VAL A 625 28.86 25.27 -40.71
N PRO A 626 28.94 26.52 -41.18
CA PRO A 626 28.40 26.89 -42.49
C PRO A 626 29.05 26.02 -43.57
N GLY A 627 28.22 25.26 -44.30
CA GLY A 627 28.71 24.33 -45.31
C GLY A 627 29.48 25.05 -46.41
N GLN A 628 30.61 24.47 -46.83
CA GLN A 628 31.42 24.97 -47.95
C GLN A 628 30.70 24.74 -49.29
N LYS A 629 29.67 25.55 -49.55
CA LYS A 629 29.33 26.00 -50.90
C LYS A 629 29.82 27.43 -51.03
N GLU A 630 30.31 27.76 -52.22
CA GLU A 630 31.10 28.98 -52.46
C GLU A 630 30.38 30.23 -51.97
N VAL A 631 31.04 31.01 -51.11
CA VAL A 631 30.62 32.37 -50.80
C VAL A 631 30.99 33.22 -52.01
N SER A 632 30.15 33.16 -53.04
CA SER A 632 30.18 34.13 -54.12
C SER A 632 30.00 35.52 -53.51
N GLN A 633 30.87 36.45 -53.89
CA GLN A 633 30.86 37.81 -53.36
C GLN A 633 29.74 38.63 -54.00
N ALA A 634 28.50 38.22 -53.72
CA ALA A 634 27.31 38.97 -54.07
C ALA A 634 27.31 40.29 -53.28
N LEU A 635 27.63 41.38 -53.98
CA LEU A 635 27.38 42.73 -53.50
C LEU A 635 25.92 42.86 -53.05
N VAL A 636 25.67 43.56 -51.95
CA VAL A 636 24.35 43.66 -51.32
C VAL A 636 23.39 44.47 -52.21
N HIS A 637 22.76 43.79 -53.16
CA HIS A 637 21.69 44.35 -53.97
C HIS A 637 20.43 44.46 -53.12
N VAL A 638 20.17 45.66 -52.61
CA VAL A 638 18.88 46.04 -52.03
C VAL A 638 17.86 46.22 -53.15
N GLN A 639 17.38 45.10 -53.68
CA GLN A 639 15.98 44.99 -54.09
C GLN A 639 15.09 44.95 -52.83
N GLU A 640 13.77 44.83 -52.98
CA GLU A 640 12.83 44.70 -51.86
C GLU A 640 12.96 43.32 -51.19
N ALA A 641 14.07 43.13 -50.48
CA ALA A 641 14.53 41.85 -49.96
C ALA A 641 14.00 41.57 -48.54
N GLU A 642 13.80 40.29 -48.24
CA GLU A 642 13.33 39.82 -46.93
C GLU A 642 14.24 40.35 -45.79
N VAL A 643 13.65 41.09 -44.85
CA VAL A 643 14.37 41.58 -43.67
C VAL A 643 14.90 40.38 -42.89
N PRO A 644 16.22 40.24 -42.67
CA PRO A 644 16.79 39.02 -42.12
C PRO A 644 16.27 38.75 -40.70
N SER A 645 15.69 37.57 -40.51
CA SER A 645 15.06 37.15 -39.26
C SER A 645 16.05 37.04 -38.10
N VAL A 646 15.76 37.70 -36.98
CA VAL A 646 16.56 37.59 -35.74
C VAL A 646 16.48 36.17 -35.19
N ASN A 647 17.65 35.53 -34.98
CA ASN A 647 17.75 34.22 -34.33
C ASN A 647 17.14 34.25 -32.92
N ARG A 648 16.17 33.35 -32.67
CA ARG A 648 15.48 33.25 -31.38
C ARG A 648 16.20 32.27 -30.47
N THR A 649 16.73 32.73 -29.33
CA THR A 649 17.28 31.86 -28.28
C THR A 649 16.31 31.78 -27.11
N TYR A 650 15.69 30.61 -26.94
CA TYR A 650 14.80 30.30 -25.83
C TYR A 650 15.59 30.06 -24.54
N LYS A 651 14.88 30.25 -23.43
CA LYS A 651 15.38 30.15 -22.05
C LYS A 651 14.68 28.98 -21.34
N LEU A 652 15.26 28.50 -20.25
CA LEU A 652 14.56 27.63 -19.30
C LEU A 652 13.44 28.43 -18.61
N TYR A 653 12.47 27.77 -17.99
CA TYR A 653 11.41 28.43 -17.21
C TYR A 653 11.30 27.76 -15.84
N TYR A 654 11.66 28.47 -14.76
CA TYR A 654 11.51 27.94 -13.40
C TYR A 654 11.30 29.06 -12.38
N GLY A 655 10.49 28.77 -11.36
CA GLY A 655 10.08 29.77 -10.37
C GLY A 655 9.22 30.91 -10.92
N GLY A 656 8.48 30.68 -12.01
CA GLY A 656 7.57 31.67 -12.61
C GLY A 656 8.25 32.74 -13.46
N VAL A 657 9.49 32.51 -13.90
CA VAL A 657 10.20 33.41 -14.81
C VAL A 657 11.11 32.62 -15.75
N GLN A 658 11.41 33.21 -16.92
CA GLN A 658 12.45 32.67 -17.80
C GLN A 658 13.86 32.84 -17.21
N LYS A 659 14.72 31.84 -17.37
CA LYS A 659 16.11 31.78 -16.87
C LYS A 659 17.08 31.32 -17.97
N ARG A 660 18.24 31.98 -18.08
CA ARG A 660 19.34 31.43 -18.89
C ARG A 660 19.83 30.12 -18.24
N PRO A 661 20.29 29.13 -19.02
CA PRO A 661 20.92 27.95 -18.45
C PRO A 661 22.22 28.34 -17.76
N ASP A 662 22.54 27.65 -16.67
CA ASP A 662 23.71 27.94 -15.83
C ASP A 662 25.03 27.85 -16.61
N ALA A 663 25.15 26.86 -17.50
CA ALA A 663 26.31 26.67 -18.37
C ALA A 663 26.37 27.65 -19.57
N MET A 664 25.33 28.49 -19.77
CA MET A 664 25.17 29.42 -20.90
C MET A 664 25.20 28.77 -22.31
N TYR A 665 25.18 27.44 -22.43
CA TYR A 665 25.06 26.74 -23.70
C TYR A 665 23.62 26.75 -24.24
N SER A 666 23.49 26.70 -25.57
CA SER A 666 22.21 26.54 -26.25
C SER A 666 22.36 25.72 -27.52
N ARG A 667 21.50 24.71 -27.71
CA ARG A 667 21.52 23.83 -28.88
C ARG A 667 20.54 24.31 -29.96
N PRO A 668 20.88 24.15 -31.26
CA PRO A 668 19.96 24.44 -32.36
C PRO A 668 18.80 23.44 -32.41
N ILE A 669 17.59 23.94 -32.68
CA ILE A 669 16.41 23.15 -33.03
C ILE A 669 16.14 23.36 -34.53
N TYR A 670 16.03 22.25 -35.25
CA TYR A 670 15.89 22.21 -36.71
C TYR A 670 14.44 21.88 -37.11
N ASN A 671 13.99 22.47 -38.22
CA ASN A 671 12.80 22.01 -38.92
C ASN A 671 13.11 20.73 -39.75
N PRO A 672 12.11 20.09 -40.38
CA PRO A 672 12.32 18.91 -41.22
C PRO A 672 13.19 19.15 -42.46
N SER A 673 13.37 20.40 -42.90
CA SER A 673 14.26 20.77 -44.01
C SER A 673 15.69 21.10 -43.55
N GLY A 674 16.07 20.75 -42.31
CA GLY A 674 17.41 20.99 -41.77
C GLY A 674 17.76 22.46 -41.49
N LYS A 675 16.79 23.38 -41.56
CA LYS A 675 16.98 24.80 -41.22
C LYS A 675 16.81 24.99 -39.71
N VAL A 676 17.77 25.67 -39.07
CA VAL A 676 17.64 26.11 -37.67
C VAL A 676 16.44 27.05 -37.54
N MET A 677 15.48 26.71 -36.69
CA MET A 677 14.33 27.58 -36.36
C MET A 677 14.62 28.48 -35.16
N ALA A 678 15.31 27.92 -34.16
CA ALA A 678 15.60 28.54 -32.89
C ALA A 678 16.80 27.85 -32.23
N TYR A 679 17.37 28.50 -31.23
CA TYR A 679 18.24 27.87 -30.24
C TYR A 679 17.45 27.69 -28.94
N VAL A 680 17.69 26.62 -28.21
CA VAL A 680 17.10 26.39 -26.88
C VAL A 680 18.21 26.22 -25.85
N ALA A 681 17.96 26.71 -24.64
CA ALA A 681 18.84 26.51 -23.49
C ALA A 681 19.16 25.02 -23.28
N ASP A 682 20.44 24.70 -23.06
CA ASP A 682 20.89 23.35 -22.70
C ASP A 682 21.20 23.33 -21.20
N GLY A 683 20.26 22.82 -20.40
CA GLY A 683 20.29 22.86 -18.94
C GLY A 683 21.24 21.84 -18.33
N ASN A 684 21.72 22.12 -17.12
CA ASN A 684 22.64 21.23 -16.40
C ASN A 684 22.09 20.81 -15.01
N ARG A 685 22.89 20.04 -14.25
CA ARG A 685 22.55 19.59 -12.88
C ARG A 685 22.28 20.74 -11.89
N LYS A 686 22.81 21.94 -12.11
CA LYS A 686 22.51 23.13 -11.30
C LYS A 686 21.17 23.77 -11.69
N ASP A 687 20.82 23.83 -12.98
CA ASP A 687 19.46 24.21 -13.40
C ASP A 687 18.40 23.23 -12.86
N VAL A 688 18.70 21.93 -12.85
CA VAL A 688 17.85 20.92 -12.20
C VAL A 688 17.65 21.23 -10.72
N ARG A 689 18.72 21.51 -9.96
CA ARG A 689 18.62 21.88 -8.55
C ARG A 689 17.76 23.13 -8.36
N ASN A 690 18.03 24.20 -9.11
CA ASN A 690 17.29 25.45 -9.01
C ASN A 690 15.79 25.28 -9.31
N ALA A 691 15.43 24.38 -10.24
CA ALA A 691 14.05 24.06 -10.57
C ALA A 691 13.37 23.20 -9.50
N VAL A 692 14.08 22.26 -8.88
CA VAL A 692 13.54 21.49 -7.74
C VAL A 692 13.38 22.37 -6.50
N GLU A 693 14.33 23.26 -6.20
CA GLU A 693 14.19 24.27 -5.13
C GLU A 693 12.94 25.16 -5.34
N ALA A 694 12.69 25.58 -6.58
CA ALA A 694 11.48 26.33 -6.95
C ALA A 694 10.20 25.47 -6.81
N ALA A 695 10.25 24.21 -7.23
CA ALA A 695 9.12 23.27 -7.12
C ALA A 695 8.78 22.95 -5.66
N HIS A 696 9.76 22.64 -4.82
CA HIS A 696 9.57 22.39 -3.38
C HIS A 696 8.91 23.59 -2.70
N LYS A 697 9.43 24.80 -2.96
CA LYS A 697 8.89 26.05 -2.40
C LYS A 697 7.44 26.29 -2.82
N ALA A 698 7.06 25.92 -4.05
CA ALA A 698 5.70 26.03 -4.55
C ALA A 698 4.76 24.92 -4.03
N ALA A 699 5.25 23.69 -3.91
CA ALA A 699 4.44 22.49 -3.64
C ALA A 699 3.60 22.60 -2.37
N LEU A 700 4.18 23.09 -1.26
CA LEU A 700 3.44 23.24 0.00
C LEU A 700 2.29 24.25 -0.09
N GLY A 701 2.48 25.35 -0.82
CA GLY A 701 1.45 26.36 -1.03
C GLY A 701 0.39 25.92 -2.05
N TRP A 702 0.81 25.26 -3.12
CA TRP A 702 -0.06 24.78 -4.18
C TRP A 702 -0.94 23.59 -3.76
N GLY A 703 -0.37 22.62 -3.04
CA GLY A 703 -1.11 21.50 -2.46
C GLY A 703 -2.18 21.95 -1.46
N LYS A 704 -1.88 23.00 -0.66
CA LYS A 704 -2.84 23.63 0.27
C LYS A 704 -3.85 24.57 -0.39
N ARG A 705 -3.64 25.00 -1.65
CA ARG A 705 -4.62 25.82 -2.39
C ARG A 705 -5.87 25.00 -2.67
N ALA A 706 -7.06 25.56 -2.40
CA ALA A 706 -8.33 24.87 -2.61
C ALA A 706 -8.46 24.33 -4.05
N ALA A 707 -9.04 23.13 -4.20
CA ALA A 707 -9.10 22.44 -5.49
C ALA A 707 -9.84 23.26 -6.56
N HIS A 708 -10.96 23.90 -6.21
CA HIS A 708 -11.64 24.86 -7.10
C HIS A 708 -10.71 25.96 -7.64
N ASN A 709 -9.85 26.52 -6.79
CA ASN A 709 -8.92 27.59 -7.18
C ASN A 709 -7.76 27.08 -8.06
N ARG A 710 -7.45 25.77 -8.00
CA ARG A 710 -6.53 25.12 -8.96
C ARG A 710 -7.24 24.81 -10.29
N ALA A 711 -8.51 24.42 -10.24
CA ALA A 711 -9.34 24.19 -11.42
C ALA A 711 -9.47 25.45 -12.27
N GLN A 712 -9.79 26.60 -11.66
CA GLN A 712 -9.87 27.90 -12.34
C GLN A 712 -8.59 28.22 -13.14
N ILE A 713 -7.41 28.07 -12.52
CA ILE A 713 -6.13 28.32 -13.19
C ILE A 713 -5.91 27.41 -14.40
N VAL A 714 -6.31 26.13 -14.33
CA VAL A 714 -6.16 25.19 -15.45
C VAL A 714 -7.23 25.41 -16.53
N TYR A 715 -8.40 25.95 -16.19
CA TYR A 715 -9.35 26.47 -17.19
C TYR A 715 -8.81 27.73 -17.88
N TYR A 716 -8.22 28.67 -17.16
CA TYR A 716 -7.54 29.82 -17.78
C TYR A 716 -6.38 29.39 -18.69
N MET A 717 -5.65 28.30 -18.38
CA MET A 717 -4.68 27.73 -19.32
C MET A 717 -5.32 27.21 -20.61
N ALA A 718 -6.52 26.63 -20.53
CA ALA A 718 -7.25 26.15 -21.71
C ALA A 718 -7.71 27.33 -22.58
N GLU A 719 -8.31 28.35 -21.96
CA GLU A 719 -8.76 29.59 -22.61
C GLU A 719 -7.59 30.35 -23.25
N ASN A 720 -6.48 30.55 -22.52
CA ASN A 720 -5.29 31.23 -23.03
C ASN A 720 -4.53 30.42 -24.10
N LEU A 721 -4.66 29.09 -24.13
CA LEU A 721 -4.17 28.26 -25.22
C LEU A 721 -5.09 28.36 -26.45
N GLU A 722 -6.41 28.41 -26.26
CA GLU A 722 -7.41 28.58 -27.33
C GLU A 722 -7.27 29.95 -28.02
N LEU A 723 -7.06 31.03 -27.26
CA LEU A 723 -6.75 32.37 -27.81
C LEU A 723 -5.49 32.39 -28.71
N ARG A 724 -4.59 31.40 -28.55
CA ARG A 724 -3.35 31.26 -29.34
C ARG A 724 -3.36 30.06 -30.30
N ARG A 725 -4.50 29.38 -30.43
CA ARG A 725 -4.66 28.10 -31.13
C ARG A 725 -4.00 28.04 -32.51
N GLU A 726 -4.28 29.02 -33.37
CA GLU A 726 -3.72 29.10 -34.73
C GLU A 726 -2.22 29.43 -34.75
N GLU A 727 -1.73 30.24 -33.80
CA GLU A 727 -0.30 30.54 -33.66
C GLU A 727 0.49 29.29 -33.29
N VAL A 728 0.00 28.54 -32.29
CA VAL A 728 0.64 27.31 -31.79
C VAL A 728 0.60 26.22 -32.86
N ALA A 729 -0.53 26.03 -33.54
CA ALA A 729 -0.64 25.03 -34.60
C ALA A 729 0.25 25.35 -35.82
N GLN A 730 0.40 26.63 -36.20
CA GLN A 730 1.33 27.03 -37.26
C GLN A 730 2.79 26.79 -36.87
N ARG A 731 3.18 27.12 -35.62
CA ARG A 731 4.53 26.84 -35.09
C ARG A 731 4.81 25.33 -35.04
N LEU A 732 3.87 24.54 -34.52
CA LEU A 732 3.97 23.09 -34.42
C LEU A 732 4.13 22.45 -35.81
N SER A 733 3.27 22.79 -36.76
CA SER A 733 3.34 22.33 -38.16
C SER A 733 4.69 22.68 -38.82
N SER A 734 5.22 23.89 -38.57
CA SER A 734 6.53 24.32 -39.08
C SER A 734 7.72 23.57 -38.45
N LEU A 735 7.55 23.07 -37.22
CA LEU A 735 8.59 22.40 -36.43
C LEU A 735 8.67 20.90 -36.71
N THR A 736 7.53 20.22 -36.78
CA THR A 736 7.47 18.76 -36.98
C THR A 736 7.33 18.36 -38.44
N GLY A 737 6.86 19.26 -39.32
CA GLY A 737 6.45 18.95 -40.69
C GLY A 737 5.05 18.36 -40.80
N THR A 738 4.36 18.16 -39.67
CA THR A 738 2.97 17.72 -39.59
C THR A 738 2.06 18.70 -40.34
N PRO A 739 1.16 18.25 -41.23
CA PRO A 739 0.21 19.13 -41.91
C PRO A 739 -0.62 19.98 -40.94
N ARG A 740 -0.87 21.25 -41.27
CA ARG A 740 -1.61 22.19 -40.39
C ARG A 740 -2.93 21.64 -39.82
N PRO A 741 -3.78 20.91 -40.56
CA PRO A 741 -4.99 20.31 -39.98
C PRO A 741 -4.72 19.31 -38.84
N GLU A 742 -3.58 18.62 -38.86
CA GLU A 742 -3.20 17.66 -37.82
C GLU A 742 -2.51 18.35 -36.63
N ALA A 743 -1.69 19.36 -36.90
CA ALA A 743 -1.16 20.24 -35.85
C ALA A 743 -2.29 20.98 -35.10
N LEU A 744 -3.36 21.37 -35.80
CA LEU A 744 -4.58 21.90 -35.18
C LEU A 744 -5.26 20.86 -34.28
N ARG A 745 -5.42 19.60 -34.74
CA ARG A 745 -5.96 18.50 -33.91
C ARG A 745 -5.15 18.26 -32.63
N GLU A 746 -3.82 18.37 -32.67
CA GLU A 746 -2.98 18.24 -31.48
C GLU A 746 -3.22 19.39 -30.47
N VAL A 747 -3.37 20.63 -30.96
CA VAL A 747 -3.72 21.79 -30.12
C VAL A 747 -5.14 21.66 -29.55
N ASP A 748 -6.12 21.24 -30.36
CA ASP A 748 -7.51 21.02 -29.93
C ASP A 748 -7.60 19.96 -28.82
N ALA A 749 -6.93 18.82 -29.02
CA ALA A 749 -6.82 17.78 -28.00
C ALA A 749 -6.11 18.28 -26.74
N SER A 750 -5.14 19.20 -26.85
CA SER A 750 -4.42 19.78 -25.71
C SER A 750 -5.32 20.72 -24.89
N ILE A 751 -6.11 21.56 -25.56
CA ILE A 751 -7.14 22.41 -24.93
C ILE A 751 -8.17 21.53 -24.22
N GLN A 752 -8.67 20.49 -24.89
CA GLN A 752 -9.60 19.51 -24.31
C GLN A 752 -9.00 18.79 -23.09
N ARG A 753 -7.71 18.44 -23.11
CA ARG A 753 -6.99 17.79 -21.99
C ARG A 753 -6.90 18.70 -20.77
N LEU A 754 -6.73 20.02 -20.95
CA LEU A 754 -6.77 21.01 -19.87
C LEU A 754 -8.17 21.13 -19.27
N PHE A 755 -9.22 21.24 -20.10
CA PHE A 755 -10.61 21.23 -19.61
C PHE A 755 -10.96 19.94 -18.85
N HIS A 756 -10.50 18.78 -19.32
CA HIS A 756 -10.66 17.48 -18.67
C HIS A 756 -10.00 17.46 -17.28
N TRP A 757 -8.72 17.83 -17.17
CA TRP A 757 -8.03 17.81 -15.88
C TRP A 757 -8.53 18.90 -14.92
N GLY A 758 -8.90 20.09 -15.43
CA GLY A 758 -9.61 21.12 -14.68
C GLY A 758 -10.90 20.58 -14.06
N ALA A 759 -11.66 19.76 -14.81
CA ALA A 759 -12.88 19.12 -14.30
C ALA A 759 -12.59 18.09 -13.20
N TYR A 760 -11.53 17.29 -13.29
CA TYR A 760 -11.16 16.31 -12.26
C TYR A 760 -10.54 16.91 -10.99
N CYS A 761 -10.12 18.18 -11.02
CA CYS A 761 -9.35 18.82 -9.96
C CYS A 761 -10.00 18.70 -8.56
N ASP A 762 -11.31 18.97 -8.47
CA ASP A 762 -12.11 18.91 -7.24
C ASP A 762 -13.02 17.67 -7.12
N LYS A 763 -13.01 16.76 -8.11
CA LYS A 763 -13.91 15.58 -8.18
C LYS A 763 -13.25 14.24 -7.78
N TYR A 764 -12.03 14.28 -7.25
CA TYR A 764 -11.26 13.09 -6.85
C TYR A 764 -10.62 13.27 -5.45
N GLY A 765 -11.42 13.74 -4.48
CA GLY A 765 -10.92 14.13 -3.15
C GLY A 765 -10.58 12.98 -2.20
N GLY A 766 -11.48 12.00 -2.09
CA GLY A 766 -11.46 10.96 -1.06
C GLY A 766 -12.84 10.29 -0.88
N THR A 767 -12.95 9.36 0.05
CA THR A 767 -14.17 8.61 0.39
C THR A 767 -14.22 8.26 1.87
N VAL A 768 -15.41 8.07 2.43
CA VAL A 768 -15.57 7.38 3.72
C VAL A 768 -15.59 5.87 3.44
N GLN A 769 -14.85 5.09 4.24
CA GLN A 769 -14.71 3.64 4.08
C GLN A 769 -15.60 2.88 5.07
N GLU A 770 -16.23 1.80 4.61
CA GLU A 770 -17.13 0.95 5.41
C GLU A 770 -16.34 -0.14 6.17
N THR A 771 -15.65 0.31 7.22
CA THR A 771 -14.86 -0.53 8.14
C THR A 771 -15.71 -1.14 9.24
N LEU A 772 -15.31 -2.29 9.81
CA LEU A 772 -16.02 -2.93 10.93
C LEU A 772 -15.95 -2.15 12.26
N LEU A 773 -14.99 -1.23 12.40
CA LEU A 773 -14.77 -0.46 13.63
C LEU A 773 -15.66 0.78 13.69
N TYR A 774 -16.20 1.07 14.88
CA TYR A 774 -17.17 2.14 15.10
C TYR A 774 -16.54 3.54 15.04
N GLY A 775 -17.14 4.43 14.25
CA GLY A 775 -16.63 5.77 13.96
C GLY A 775 -16.67 6.06 12.46
N ALA A 776 -15.69 6.82 11.97
CA ALA A 776 -15.52 7.13 10.55
C ALA A 776 -14.06 6.93 10.10
N THR A 777 -13.87 6.13 9.05
CA THR A 777 -12.58 5.94 8.39
C THR A 777 -12.57 6.72 7.09
N VAL A 778 -11.72 7.72 6.95
CA VAL A 778 -11.71 8.67 5.83
C VAL A 778 -10.47 8.47 4.97
N LEU A 779 -10.65 7.95 3.76
CA LEU A 779 -9.63 7.98 2.71
C LEU A 779 -9.55 9.39 2.13
N ILE A 780 -8.37 9.99 2.12
CA ILE A 780 -8.05 11.21 1.37
C ILE A 780 -6.95 10.97 0.35
N ARG A 781 -6.95 11.75 -0.74
CA ARG A 781 -5.96 11.69 -1.82
C ARG A 781 -5.07 12.92 -1.85
N GLU A 782 -3.93 12.82 -1.16
CA GLU A 782 -2.93 13.88 -1.05
C GLU A 782 -2.06 13.98 -2.33
N PRO A 783 -1.47 15.16 -2.63
CA PRO A 783 -0.37 15.26 -3.58
C PRO A 783 0.88 14.53 -3.06
N LEU A 784 1.71 14.04 -4.00
CA LEU A 784 3.02 13.44 -3.75
C LEU A 784 4.06 14.51 -3.33
N GLY A 785 3.99 15.71 -3.92
CA GLY A 785 4.92 16.81 -3.67
C GLY A 785 5.52 17.35 -4.96
N VAL A 786 6.83 17.14 -5.14
CA VAL A 786 7.58 17.44 -6.37
C VAL A 786 7.65 16.18 -7.24
N VAL A 787 7.11 16.29 -8.46
CA VAL A 787 7.15 15.23 -9.48
C VAL A 787 8.06 15.66 -10.63
N ALA A 788 9.07 14.86 -10.92
CA ALA A 788 9.87 15.01 -12.13
C ALA A 788 9.18 14.30 -13.30
N ILE A 789 9.11 14.94 -14.47
CA ILE A 789 8.47 14.39 -15.66
C ILE A 789 9.45 14.51 -16.84
N ALA A 790 9.71 13.42 -17.54
CA ALA A 790 10.42 13.41 -18.82
C ALA A 790 9.46 12.97 -19.92
N CYS A 791 9.20 13.87 -20.87
CA CYS A 791 8.24 13.68 -21.96
C CYS A 791 8.82 12.86 -23.13
N PRO A 792 7.93 12.25 -23.94
CA PRO A 792 8.29 11.64 -25.22
C PRO A 792 8.54 12.73 -26.30
N ASP A 793 8.93 12.33 -27.51
CA ASP A 793 9.02 13.24 -28.67
C ASP A 793 7.73 13.27 -29.51
N GLU A 794 6.88 12.28 -29.31
CA GLU A 794 5.58 12.09 -29.92
C GLU A 794 4.55 13.10 -29.39
N SER A 795 3.79 13.72 -30.30
CA SER A 795 2.78 14.76 -30.02
C SER A 795 3.26 15.79 -28.98
N PRO A 796 4.31 16.58 -29.28
CA PRO A 796 5.15 17.25 -28.29
C PRO A 796 4.45 18.37 -27.48
N LEU A 797 3.27 18.84 -27.90
CA LEU A 797 2.40 19.69 -27.07
C LEU A 797 1.44 18.81 -26.25
N LEU A 798 0.77 17.85 -26.89
CA LEU A 798 -0.29 17.06 -26.26
C LEU A 798 0.24 16.10 -25.19
N SER A 799 1.39 15.46 -25.41
CA SER A 799 2.04 14.59 -24.41
C SER A 799 2.57 15.39 -23.22
N PHE A 800 3.14 16.58 -23.47
CA PHE A 800 3.53 17.55 -22.43
C PHE A 800 2.33 17.95 -21.56
N VAL A 801 1.24 18.40 -22.18
CA VAL A 801 0.00 18.80 -21.46
C VAL A 801 -0.63 17.61 -20.71
N SER A 802 -0.73 16.45 -21.36
CA SER A 802 -1.32 15.24 -20.76
C SER A 802 -0.55 14.75 -19.54
N LEU A 803 0.76 15.00 -19.46
CA LEU A 803 1.60 14.64 -18.31
C LEU A 803 1.63 15.72 -17.22
N PHE A 804 1.82 17.01 -17.54
CA PHE A 804 1.94 18.02 -16.47
C PHE A 804 0.59 18.31 -15.79
N ALA A 805 -0.51 18.37 -16.55
CA ALA A 805 -1.80 18.80 -16.05
C ALA A 805 -2.40 17.93 -14.92
N PRO A 806 -2.43 16.57 -14.99
CA PRO A 806 -2.99 15.75 -13.91
C PRO A 806 -2.21 15.90 -12.60
N ALA A 807 -0.88 15.94 -12.66
CA ALA A 807 -0.03 16.19 -11.50
C ALA A 807 -0.35 17.56 -10.87
N VAL A 808 -0.45 18.61 -11.68
CA VAL A 808 -0.73 19.99 -11.22
C VAL A 808 -2.13 20.12 -10.60
N VAL A 809 -3.20 19.59 -11.22
CA VAL A 809 -4.56 19.71 -10.64
C VAL A 809 -4.70 18.94 -9.33
N ARG A 810 -3.95 17.85 -9.15
CA ARG A 810 -3.89 17.11 -7.89
C ARG A 810 -3.03 17.78 -6.80
N GLY A 811 -2.41 18.91 -7.10
CA GLY A 811 -1.72 19.77 -6.12
C GLY A 811 -0.21 19.54 -6.04
N ASN A 812 0.39 18.81 -6.99
CA ASN A 812 1.84 18.64 -7.08
C ASN A 812 2.49 19.87 -7.76
N ALA A 813 3.76 20.11 -7.47
CA ALA A 813 4.62 20.93 -8.32
C ALA A 813 5.43 20.01 -9.24
N VAL A 814 5.71 20.45 -10.47
CA VAL A 814 6.37 19.62 -11.48
C VAL A 814 7.65 20.24 -12.02
N VAL A 815 8.65 19.39 -12.29
CA VAL A 815 9.85 19.74 -13.07
C VAL A 815 9.85 18.88 -14.33
N VAL A 816 9.55 19.50 -15.46
CA VAL A 816 9.26 18.83 -16.74
C VAL A 816 10.41 19.04 -17.72
N ILE A 817 10.92 17.95 -18.25
CA ILE A 817 11.73 17.93 -19.47
C ILE A 817 10.75 17.66 -20.63
N PRO A 818 10.52 18.62 -21.54
CA PRO A 818 9.63 18.42 -22.68
C PRO A 818 10.31 17.53 -23.73
N SER A 819 9.66 17.32 -24.89
CA SER A 819 10.29 16.68 -26.05
C SER A 819 11.70 17.23 -26.30
N GLU A 820 12.68 16.33 -26.39
CA GLU A 820 14.07 16.68 -26.64
C GLU A 820 14.23 17.25 -28.06
N ARG A 821 13.53 16.63 -29.02
CA ARG A 821 13.56 16.97 -30.45
C ARG A 821 12.73 18.21 -30.80
N TYR A 822 11.57 18.37 -30.15
CA TYR A 822 10.57 19.39 -30.45
C TYR A 822 10.16 20.21 -29.20
N PRO A 823 11.09 20.83 -28.45
CA PRO A 823 10.78 21.48 -27.17
C PRO A 823 9.99 22.79 -27.29
N LEU A 824 9.87 23.37 -28.49
CA LEU A 824 9.33 24.73 -28.68
C LEU A 824 7.87 24.92 -28.22
N PRO A 825 6.91 23.99 -28.42
CA PRO A 825 5.54 24.18 -27.97
C PRO A 825 5.42 24.30 -26.44
N ALA A 826 6.18 23.49 -25.69
CA ALA A 826 6.30 23.61 -24.23
C ALA A 826 7.02 24.92 -23.84
N LEU A 827 8.10 25.26 -24.54
CA LEU A 827 8.86 26.51 -24.32
C LEU A 827 8.12 27.80 -24.74
N ASP A 828 7.04 27.72 -25.51
CA ASP A 828 6.10 28.83 -25.79
C ASP A 828 4.93 28.85 -24.78
N PHE A 829 4.71 27.76 -24.04
CA PHE A 829 3.64 27.60 -23.05
C PHE A 829 3.84 28.45 -21.79
N TYR A 830 5.06 28.93 -21.50
CA TYR A 830 5.32 29.89 -20.41
C TYR A 830 4.39 31.11 -20.47
N GLN A 831 4.09 31.64 -21.67
CA GLN A 831 3.13 32.74 -21.84
C GLN A 831 1.71 32.34 -21.47
N VAL A 832 1.33 31.08 -21.65
CA VAL A 832 0.03 30.56 -21.19
C VAL A 832 0.03 30.45 -19.66
N PHE A 833 1.11 29.98 -19.04
CA PHE A 833 1.24 29.96 -17.57
C PHE A 833 1.20 31.36 -16.94
N ASP A 834 2.00 32.29 -17.48
CA ASP A 834 2.12 33.67 -17.00
C ASP A 834 0.79 34.44 -17.16
N THR A 835 0.03 34.19 -18.24
CA THR A 835 -1.30 34.81 -18.47
C THR A 835 -2.44 34.11 -17.72
N SER A 836 -2.19 32.94 -17.10
CA SER A 836 -3.19 32.15 -16.36
C SER A 836 -3.00 32.20 -14.83
N ASP A 837 -2.24 33.18 -14.32
CA ASP A 837 -1.91 33.35 -12.90
C ASP A 837 -1.34 32.08 -12.21
N LEU A 838 -0.59 31.26 -12.95
CA LEU A 838 0.07 30.08 -12.39
C LEU A 838 1.18 30.50 -11.40
N PRO A 839 1.13 30.09 -10.11
CA PRO A 839 2.15 30.49 -9.16
C PRO A 839 3.54 29.98 -9.56
N GLY A 840 4.53 30.86 -9.48
CA GLY A 840 5.90 30.56 -9.86
C GLY A 840 6.48 29.35 -9.11
N GLY A 841 6.89 28.35 -9.87
CA GLY A 841 7.41 27.08 -9.34
C GLY A 841 6.44 25.90 -9.40
N VAL A 842 5.14 26.12 -9.69
CA VAL A 842 4.18 25.01 -9.85
C VAL A 842 4.46 24.18 -11.11
N VAL A 843 4.80 24.82 -12.23
CA VAL A 843 5.39 24.16 -13.40
C VAL A 843 6.75 24.77 -13.68
N ASN A 844 7.74 23.92 -13.93
CA ASN A 844 9.10 24.31 -14.31
C ASN A 844 9.48 23.49 -15.56
N ILE A 845 10.04 24.14 -16.58
CA ILE A 845 10.45 23.52 -17.85
C ILE A 845 11.98 23.60 -17.97
N LEU A 846 12.62 22.44 -18.16
CA LEU A 846 14.04 22.30 -18.39
C LEU A 846 14.30 21.65 -19.75
N THR A 847 14.99 22.34 -20.65
CA THR A 847 15.41 21.77 -21.94
C THR A 847 16.88 21.35 -21.93
N GLY A 848 17.19 20.31 -22.70
CA GLY A 848 18.52 19.73 -22.83
C GLY A 848 18.43 18.24 -23.15
N ALA A 849 19.52 17.50 -22.96
CA ALA A 849 19.53 16.05 -23.15
C ALA A 849 18.64 15.35 -22.11
N ARG A 850 17.58 14.66 -22.57
CA ARG A 850 16.51 14.14 -21.70
C ARG A 850 17.07 13.23 -20.62
N ASP A 851 17.87 12.24 -21.02
CA ASP A 851 18.35 11.22 -20.11
C ASP A 851 19.40 11.80 -19.12
N HIS A 852 20.12 12.86 -19.49
CA HIS A 852 21.08 13.59 -18.63
C HIS A 852 20.37 14.43 -17.56
N LEU A 853 19.33 15.18 -17.95
CA LEU A 853 18.50 15.92 -17.01
C LEU A 853 17.72 14.96 -16.11
N THR A 854 17.19 13.86 -16.67
CA THR A 854 16.51 12.78 -15.93
C THR A 854 17.41 12.19 -14.87
N LYS A 855 18.68 11.88 -15.19
CA LYS A 855 19.68 11.40 -14.22
C LYS A 855 19.79 12.32 -13.00
N SER A 856 19.92 13.62 -13.25
CA SER A 856 20.02 14.63 -12.19
C SER A 856 18.74 14.76 -11.35
N LEU A 857 17.56 14.47 -11.92
CA LEU A 857 16.26 14.50 -11.25
C LEU A 857 15.99 13.22 -10.42
N VAL A 858 16.29 12.03 -10.95
CA VAL A 858 16.07 10.76 -10.23
C VAL A 858 17.06 10.54 -9.10
N GLU A 859 18.30 11.03 -9.23
CA GLU A 859 19.28 11.06 -8.13
C GLU A 859 18.93 12.11 -7.04
N HIS A 860 18.01 13.04 -7.33
CA HIS A 860 17.61 14.08 -6.38
C HIS A 860 16.80 13.50 -5.22
N GLN A 861 17.14 13.88 -3.99
CA GLN A 861 16.50 13.36 -2.79
C GLN A 861 15.16 14.06 -2.49
N ASP A 862 15.04 15.32 -2.91
CA ASP A 862 13.85 16.16 -2.74
C ASP A 862 12.83 16.03 -3.90
N VAL A 863 12.93 14.98 -4.70
CA VAL A 863 11.91 14.61 -5.71
C VAL A 863 11.18 13.37 -5.20
N GLN A 864 9.84 13.41 -5.12
CA GLN A 864 9.05 12.34 -4.53
C GLN A 864 8.55 11.31 -5.56
N ALA A 865 8.46 11.68 -6.84
CA ALA A 865 8.19 10.74 -7.93
C ALA A 865 8.88 11.15 -9.25
N VAL A 866 9.18 10.17 -10.10
CA VAL A 866 9.68 10.37 -11.47
C VAL A 866 8.77 9.66 -12.46
N TRP A 867 8.26 10.41 -13.44
CA TRP A 867 7.58 9.89 -14.62
C TRP A 867 8.53 10.00 -15.81
N TYR A 868 8.80 8.89 -16.51
CA TYR A 868 9.76 8.88 -17.64
C TYR A 868 9.18 8.17 -18.87
N PHE A 869 9.01 8.94 -19.94
CA PHE A 869 8.54 8.48 -21.24
C PHE A 869 9.67 8.63 -22.25
N GLY A 870 10.40 7.53 -22.51
CA GLY A 870 11.64 7.57 -23.26
C GLY A 870 12.23 6.18 -23.53
N SER A 871 13.56 6.07 -23.50
CA SER A 871 14.29 4.84 -23.87
C SER A 871 14.12 3.73 -22.83
N GLU A 872 14.17 2.46 -23.24
CA GLU A 872 14.18 1.32 -22.31
C GLU A 872 15.34 1.41 -21.29
N GLN A 873 16.50 1.88 -21.76
CA GLN A 873 17.68 2.11 -20.92
C GLN A 873 17.46 3.22 -19.89
N GLY A 874 16.80 4.31 -20.28
CA GLY A 874 16.38 5.37 -19.37
C GLY A 874 15.35 4.88 -18.35
N CYS A 875 14.40 4.04 -18.76
CA CYS A 875 13.43 3.40 -17.86
C CYS A 875 14.17 2.56 -16.80
N LYS A 876 15.07 1.65 -17.23
CA LYS A 876 15.92 0.84 -16.34
C LYS A 876 16.76 1.70 -15.41
N PHE A 877 17.34 2.79 -15.91
CA PHE A 877 18.14 3.70 -15.08
C PHE A 877 17.30 4.44 -14.02
N VAL A 878 16.10 4.92 -14.39
CA VAL A 878 15.16 5.61 -13.49
C VAL A 878 14.68 4.66 -12.39
N GLU A 879 14.25 3.45 -12.74
CA GLU A 879 13.82 2.45 -11.77
C GLU A 879 14.96 1.97 -10.84
N TRP A 880 16.19 1.87 -11.34
CA TRP A 880 17.33 1.48 -10.51
C TRP A 880 17.74 2.59 -9.54
N SER A 881 17.73 3.85 -9.99
CA SER A 881 18.15 5.00 -9.20
C SER A 881 17.09 5.46 -8.19
N SER A 882 15.80 5.21 -8.45
CA SER A 882 14.73 5.57 -7.52
C SER A 882 14.81 4.83 -6.19
N ALA A 883 15.45 3.65 -6.17
CA ALA A 883 15.66 2.83 -5.00
C ALA A 883 16.39 3.54 -3.85
N ASP A 884 17.23 4.55 -4.10
CA ASP A 884 18.08 5.15 -3.07
C ASP A 884 17.30 5.94 -2.01
N ASN A 885 16.10 6.43 -2.32
CA ASN A 885 15.12 6.98 -1.37
C ASN A 885 13.70 6.42 -1.55
N VAL A 886 13.58 5.30 -2.28
CA VAL A 886 12.33 4.59 -2.60
C VAL A 886 11.26 5.49 -3.25
N LYS A 887 11.67 6.51 -4.03
CA LYS A 887 10.72 7.40 -4.73
C LYS A 887 9.90 6.63 -5.78
N GLN A 888 8.66 7.06 -6.01
CA GLN A 888 7.76 6.39 -6.94
C GLN A 888 8.21 6.57 -8.40
N THR A 889 8.00 5.57 -9.25
CA THR A 889 8.37 5.59 -10.67
C THR A 889 7.22 5.16 -11.56
N TRP A 890 6.92 5.93 -12.60
CA TRP A 890 6.07 5.53 -13.72
C TRP A 890 6.90 5.63 -15.01
N VAL A 891 7.04 4.52 -15.73
CA VAL A 891 7.91 4.43 -16.92
C VAL A 891 7.19 3.70 -18.06
N ASN A 892 7.44 4.12 -19.30
CA ASN A 892 6.80 3.53 -20.49
C ASN A 892 7.52 2.28 -21.05
N TYR A 893 8.70 1.93 -20.52
CA TYR A 893 9.54 0.83 -21.04
C TYR A 893 9.79 0.90 -22.56
N GLY A 894 10.01 2.10 -23.11
CA GLY A 894 10.20 2.28 -24.56
C GLY A 894 8.93 2.20 -25.41
N ALA A 895 7.78 1.79 -24.86
CA ALA A 895 6.54 1.66 -25.61
C ALA A 895 5.99 3.03 -26.05
N THR A 896 5.50 3.10 -27.28
CA THR A 896 4.75 4.24 -27.79
C THR A 896 3.34 4.28 -27.16
N ARG A 897 2.77 5.49 -27.08
CA ARG A 897 1.44 5.75 -26.53
C ARG A 897 0.68 6.66 -27.50
N ASP A 898 -0.58 6.34 -27.78
CA ASP A 898 -1.49 7.25 -28.48
C ASP A 898 -1.95 8.34 -27.49
N TRP A 899 -1.45 9.56 -27.67
CA TRP A 899 -1.83 10.70 -26.84
C TRP A 899 -3.12 11.38 -27.29
N ALA A 900 -3.65 11.05 -28.47
CA ALA A 900 -4.94 11.54 -28.96
C ALA A 900 -6.09 10.69 -28.41
N ASP A 901 -5.89 9.39 -28.21
CA ASP A 901 -6.84 8.56 -27.48
C ASP A 901 -7.09 9.07 -26.04
N VAL A 902 -8.31 8.84 -25.54
CA VAL A 902 -8.72 9.28 -24.21
C VAL A 902 -8.33 8.26 -23.14
N GLN A 903 -8.42 6.96 -23.41
CA GLN A 903 -8.05 5.94 -22.41
C GLN A 903 -6.53 5.88 -22.19
N GLN A 904 -5.73 6.18 -23.21
CA GLN A 904 -4.28 6.27 -23.15
C GLN A 904 -3.75 7.65 -22.73
N GLY A 905 -4.39 8.75 -23.17
CA GLY A 905 -3.94 10.12 -22.87
C GLY A 905 -4.50 10.72 -21.57
N ALA A 906 -5.59 10.16 -21.02
CA ALA A 906 -6.19 10.57 -19.75
C ALA A 906 -7.06 9.46 -19.12
N GLY A 907 -6.54 8.24 -19.06
CA GLY A 907 -7.13 7.18 -18.25
C GLY A 907 -7.01 7.46 -16.74
N GLU A 908 -7.69 6.64 -15.93
CA GLU A 908 -7.68 6.77 -14.48
C GLU A 908 -6.27 6.60 -13.87
N GLU A 909 -5.34 5.94 -14.55
CA GLU A 909 -3.97 5.73 -14.07
C GLU A 909 -3.21 7.05 -13.84
N PHE A 910 -3.52 8.11 -14.58
CA PHE A 910 -2.92 9.43 -14.33
C PHE A 910 -3.34 10.00 -12.97
N LEU A 911 -4.58 9.76 -12.52
CA LEU A 911 -5.05 10.18 -11.19
C LEU A 911 -4.42 9.34 -10.08
N TYR A 912 -4.22 8.04 -10.34
CA TYR A 912 -3.47 7.15 -9.47
C TYR A 912 -2.03 7.62 -9.30
N HIS A 913 -1.28 7.78 -10.40
CA HIS A 913 0.12 8.23 -10.38
C HIS A 913 0.33 9.68 -9.90
N SER A 914 -0.74 10.49 -9.81
CA SER A 914 -0.69 11.88 -9.30
C SER A 914 -1.03 12.03 -7.82
N THR A 915 -1.43 10.97 -7.11
CA THR A 915 -1.89 11.05 -5.70
C THR A 915 -1.35 9.92 -4.83
N GLN A 916 -1.29 10.16 -3.53
CA GLN A 916 -1.10 9.12 -2.52
C GLN A 916 -2.32 9.05 -1.60
N CYS A 917 -2.70 7.83 -1.24
CA CYS A 917 -3.80 7.57 -0.30
C CYS A 917 -3.32 7.74 1.14
N LYS A 918 -4.04 8.53 1.94
CA LYS A 918 -3.94 8.51 3.41
C LYS A 918 -5.30 8.11 3.98
N ASN A 919 -5.34 7.12 4.86
CA ASN A 919 -6.55 6.76 5.62
C ASN A 919 -6.46 7.37 7.03
N ILE A 920 -7.46 8.17 7.41
CA ILE A 920 -7.60 8.80 8.73
C ILE A 920 -8.75 8.13 9.47
N TRP A 921 -8.44 7.44 10.56
CA TRP A 921 -9.41 6.77 11.41
C TRP A 921 -9.84 7.71 12.53
N ILE A 922 -11.15 7.96 12.61
CA ILE A 922 -11.80 8.78 13.63
C ILE A 922 -12.78 7.87 14.39
N PRO A 923 -12.32 7.07 15.36
CA PRO A 923 -13.21 6.32 16.23
C PRO A 923 -14.14 7.26 16.98
N MET A 924 -15.30 6.74 17.36
CA MET A 924 -16.27 7.45 18.21
C MET A 924 -16.48 6.64 19.49
N GLY A 925 -16.80 7.30 20.61
CA GLY A 925 -16.98 6.61 21.89
C GLY A 925 -18.20 5.69 21.90
N GLU A 926 -18.12 4.59 22.65
CA GLU A 926 -19.13 3.51 22.68
C GLU A 926 -20.53 3.92 23.18
N ILE A 927 -20.69 5.17 23.64
CA ILE A 927 -21.94 5.79 24.13
C ILE A 927 -23.12 5.57 23.17
N PHE A 928 -22.86 5.46 21.86
CA PHE A 928 -23.85 5.20 20.81
C PHE A 928 -23.48 4.01 19.90
N ALA A 929 -22.65 3.07 20.40
CA ALA A 929 -22.28 1.83 19.69
C ALA A 929 -23.19 0.64 20.05
N ASN A 930 -24.09 0.82 21.03
CA ASN A 930 -25.11 -0.14 21.49
C ASN A 930 -26.52 0.41 21.24
#